data_AF-A0A429TJ91-F1
#
_entry.id   AF-A0A429TJ91-F1
#
_cell.length_a   1.000
_cell.length_b   1.000
_cell.length_c   1.000
_cell.angle_alpha   90.00
_cell.angle_beta   90.00
_cell.angle_gamma   90.00
#
_symmetry.space_group_name_H-M   'P 1'
#
loop_
_entity.id
_entity.type
_entity.pdbx_description
1 polymer ?
#
loop_
_entity_poly.entity_id
_entity_poly.type
_entity_poly.pdbx_seq_one_letter_code
_entity_poly.pdbx_strand_id
1 'polypeptide(L)'
;MTMELTTLTTVAFRGREITAPRMRGLIALLAGELRAGCGTARLIEELWPDERPAHPVKALQVLVSRARTRLGPGVIASTPGGYRLALGAERVDASAVLLHTAACAAKSRSGDHAGALAEAEAGLALWGAGDPGHGEPVPGDPLSALRAERRPAHRSLLRARALGLARTSRESEALAPLAELVRELPRDEELLLELVRCEAATAGAATALATYDRHRRALRDDLGTDPGPALRALHGELLRAGTPAVRRGVPHEPNELLGRADDIAAVARLLRTSRVTSIVGPGGLGKTRLAAAVAREAAHRTVHLVALAGVTRDADVAGEVASALGAADPPPPGRRPAAPADLSACIAGALGPGPALLVLDNCEHVLEGAADLVRALVALTRDLRILTTGRAPLGLSSEAVHPLPELDRATTVRLFEQRARAARPGAELPARQVAELCRRLDGLPLAVELAAARVRVMSVADMTRRLDDRFALLRGGPRDAPLRHRTLHAVVDWSWNLLEPAGRTALRALSVFPGGFTAEAAAHLLGDGPSPAPDVLDTLADLADQSLLKVADTGSGTRFRMLETVREFAAAHRDRAGETEHVTGQLLLWARDFGLARHDAPFGPDPYTAWHGIRAEHDNLVLALRLALARRDAPTVAAVGAVLCGLWATEGNHARLIPLAAEAGAALTHYRPEPEHVEATRTAAVLLAVSPLLGGAPAPPRLLALLRRLPPAPADTLPRALGALLRGAPGVFGRDRTPLDALRGSGEPLLAGVAEGLAAYLWENEDEPERAMKAARRMLTAVEGHRIPWLQVIARSRLGELCLRAERGEEAVRHLREAVRVLDPLGDRPDTMGLRWGMVLGHLQTGEVDEAERRLEQAARNGPQETEGVPTPELGARAEIELARGGTERGLRLWRRAAALPERSGGPVLGLEVDLEPWVLELRAAAVAAHAHHGRLGPVEELAARLPERARARLERGAPADLPVCGAVLLALGTADLVRGAAEGRAATVDAGVRLLALTESFRCLRTFQPTMSSARARQAARLADRTAYEDAVSGYAALDRDGLRRAALDLLRQREGG
;
A
#
# COMPACT_ATOMS: atom_id res chain seq x y z
N MET A 1 -39.14 34.90 -15.54
CA MET A 1 -40.37 35.57 -16.00
C MET A 1 -39.96 36.84 -16.72
N THR A 2 -40.52 37.12 -17.89
CA THR A 2 -40.15 38.28 -18.70
C THR A 2 -40.82 39.53 -18.15
N MET A 3 -40.06 40.61 -17.95
CA MET A 3 -40.59 41.91 -17.53
C MET A 3 -41.61 42.40 -18.57
N GLU A 4 -42.85 42.66 -18.16
CA GLU A 4 -43.90 43.09 -19.10
C GLU A 4 -44.01 44.60 -19.20
N LEU A 5 -43.73 45.34 -18.12
CA LEU A 5 -43.78 46.80 -18.08
C LEU A 5 -42.48 47.36 -17.48
N THR A 6 -41.79 48.21 -18.23
CA THR A 6 -40.65 48.99 -17.77
C THR A 6 -41.03 50.46 -17.61
N THR A 7 -40.58 51.09 -16.54
CA THR A 7 -40.81 52.48 -16.16
C THR A 7 -39.55 53.14 -15.57
N LEU A 8 -38.62 52.36 -15.01
CA LEU A 8 -37.39 52.86 -14.39
C LEU A 8 -36.35 53.31 -15.42
N THR A 9 -36.22 52.59 -16.54
CA THR A 9 -35.30 52.90 -17.64
C THR A 9 -35.99 53.69 -18.76
N THR A 10 -36.74 53.02 -19.61
CA THR A 10 -37.63 53.58 -20.63
C THR A 10 -39.05 53.08 -20.40
N VAL A 11 -40.06 53.90 -20.71
CA VAL A 11 -41.46 53.47 -20.55
C VAL A 11 -41.83 52.56 -21.71
N ALA A 12 -41.84 51.25 -21.49
CA ALA A 12 -42.13 50.28 -22.53
C ALA A 12 -43.00 49.13 -22.00
N PHE A 13 -43.86 48.60 -22.86
CA PHE A 13 -44.66 47.42 -22.56
C PHE A 13 -44.33 46.31 -23.55
N ARG A 14 -43.91 45.14 -23.04
CA ARG A 14 -43.43 43.99 -23.83
C ARG A 14 -42.42 44.39 -24.91
N GLY A 15 -41.47 45.25 -24.54
CA GLY A 15 -40.41 45.75 -25.43
C GLY A 15 -40.83 46.85 -26.42
N ARG A 16 -42.10 47.27 -26.43
CA ARG A 16 -42.57 48.39 -27.27
C ARG A 16 -42.59 49.69 -26.47
N GLU A 17 -41.78 50.65 -26.89
CA GLU A 17 -41.68 51.96 -26.24
C GLU A 17 -42.98 52.77 -26.36
N ILE A 18 -43.28 53.54 -25.31
CA ILE A 18 -44.44 54.41 -25.20
C ILE A 18 -43.94 55.84 -25.07
N THR A 19 -44.03 56.60 -26.17
CA THR A 19 -43.48 57.95 -26.26
C THR A 19 -44.48 59.04 -25.87
N ALA A 20 -45.79 58.76 -25.89
CA ALA A 20 -46.83 59.74 -25.62
C ALA A 20 -46.79 60.23 -24.14
N PRO A 21 -46.53 61.53 -23.87
CA PRO A 21 -46.26 62.03 -22.51
C PRO A 21 -47.37 61.72 -21.50
N ARG A 22 -48.63 62.01 -21.85
CA ARG A 22 -49.79 61.75 -20.97
C ARG A 22 -50.05 60.25 -20.74
N MET A 23 -49.68 59.41 -21.71
CA MET A 23 -49.77 57.95 -21.56
C MET A 23 -48.71 57.43 -20.58
N ARG A 24 -47.48 57.96 -20.67
CA ARG A 24 -46.39 57.65 -19.74
C ARG A 24 -46.75 58.06 -18.32
N GLY A 25 -47.29 59.26 -18.15
CA GLY A 25 -47.78 59.74 -16.85
C GLY A 25 -48.86 58.83 -16.25
N LEU A 26 -49.84 58.39 -17.07
CA LEU A 26 -50.90 57.49 -16.61
C LEU A 26 -50.30 56.15 -16.15
N ILE A 27 -49.39 55.59 -16.93
CA ILE A 27 -48.71 54.32 -16.60
C ILE A 27 -47.87 54.46 -15.32
N ALA A 28 -47.16 55.58 -15.16
CA ALA A 28 -46.34 55.83 -13.97
C ALA A 28 -47.19 55.92 -12.69
N LEU A 29 -48.30 56.67 -12.71
CA LEU A 29 -49.23 56.76 -11.56
C LEU A 29 -49.78 55.39 -11.19
N LEU A 30 -50.22 54.60 -12.19
CA LEU A 30 -50.75 53.27 -11.94
C LEU A 30 -49.68 52.24 -11.52
N ALA A 31 -48.42 52.41 -11.94
CA ALA A 31 -47.30 51.57 -11.54
C ALA A 31 -46.79 51.92 -10.13
N GLY A 32 -46.91 53.18 -9.71
CA GLY A 32 -46.64 53.60 -8.33
C GLY A 32 -47.58 52.95 -7.33
N GLU A 33 -48.87 52.86 -7.68
CA GLU A 33 -49.94 52.30 -6.84
C GLU A 33 -50.51 51.00 -7.41
N LEU A 34 -49.65 50.03 -7.71
CA LEU A 34 -50.01 48.83 -8.49
C LEU A 34 -51.23 48.07 -7.94
N ARG A 35 -51.31 47.92 -6.60
CA ARG A 35 -52.37 47.13 -5.94
C ARG A 35 -53.65 47.92 -5.69
N ALA A 36 -53.52 49.14 -5.16
CA ALA A 36 -54.65 50.00 -4.82
C ALA A 36 -55.29 50.65 -6.05
N GLY A 37 -54.49 50.88 -7.10
CA GLY A 37 -54.88 51.70 -8.24
C GLY A 37 -54.90 53.19 -7.90
N CYS A 38 -55.29 54.00 -8.88
CA CYS A 38 -55.47 55.43 -8.70
C CYS A 38 -56.93 55.82 -8.96
N GLY A 39 -57.47 56.67 -8.09
CA GLY A 39 -58.81 57.25 -8.25
C GLY A 39 -58.88 58.21 -9.45
N THR A 40 -60.07 58.33 -10.03
CA THR A 40 -60.34 59.17 -11.20
C THR A 40 -59.95 60.64 -10.96
N ALA A 41 -60.22 61.17 -9.76
CA ALA A 41 -59.87 62.55 -9.38
C ALA A 41 -58.34 62.77 -9.35
N ARG A 42 -57.59 61.89 -8.68
CA ARG A 42 -56.11 61.93 -8.60
C ARG A 42 -55.47 61.80 -9.98
N LEU A 43 -55.97 60.88 -10.82
CA LEU A 43 -55.48 60.74 -12.18
C LEU A 43 -55.71 62.00 -13.03
N ILE A 44 -56.84 62.68 -12.87
CA ILE A 44 -57.11 63.92 -13.61
C ILE A 44 -56.20 65.05 -13.14
N GLU A 45 -56.02 65.18 -11.83
CA GLU A 45 -55.17 66.23 -11.23
C GLU A 45 -53.71 66.09 -11.66
N GLU A 46 -53.16 64.88 -11.58
CA GLU A 46 -51.74 64.61 -11.85
C GLU A 46 -51.39 64.54 -13.35
N LEU A 47 -52.37 64.27 -14.23
CA LEU A 47 -52.15 64.21 -15.69
C LEU A 47 -52.39 65.54 -16.41
N TRP A 48 -53.13 66.46 -15.79
CA TRP A 48 -53.44 67.79 -16.30
C TRP A 48 -53.28 68.85 -15.19
N PRO A 49 -52.05 69.10 -14.71
CA PRO A 49 -51.81 70.06 -13.63
C PRO A 49 -52.12 71.51 -14.03
N ASP A 50 -51.83 71.89 -15.28
CA ASP A 50 -51.87 73.31 -15.70
C ASP A 50 -53.09 73.68 -16.57
N GLU A 51 -53.69 72.73 -17.31
CA GLU A 51 -54.81 73.02 -18.23
C GLU A 51 -55.80 71.84 -18.31
N ARG A 52 -56.90 71.93 -17.55
CA ARG A 52 -57.92 70.88 -17.46
C ARG A 52 -58.80 70.86 -18.72
N PRO A 53 -59.03 69.69 -19.35
CA PRO A 53 -59.98 69.58 -20.47
C PRO A 53 -61.40 69.99 -20.06
N ALA A 54 -62.21 70.53 -20.98
CA ALA A 54 -63.60 70.91 -20.71
C ALA A 54 -64.47 69.77 -20.13
N HIS A 55 -64.13 68.50 -20.44
CA HIS A 55 -64.73 67.31 -19.84
C HIS A 55 -63.64 66.33 -19.34
N PRO A 56 -63.06 66.55 -18.14
CA PRO A 56 -61.88 65.83 -17.66
C PRO A 56 -62.08 64.30 -17.53
N VAL A 57 -63.24 63.86 -17.05
CA VAL A 57 -63.57 62.43 -16.90
C VAL A 57 -63.63 61.73 -18.26
N LYS A 58 -64.26 62.35 -19.27
CA LYS A 58 -64.30 61.81 -20.64
C LYS A 58 -62.90 61.79 -21.27
N ALA A 59 -62.08 62.82 -21.03
CA ALA A 59 -60.69 62.86 -21.52
C ALA A 59 -59.82 61.74 -20.92
N LEU A 60 -59.97 61.46 -19.61
CA LEU A 60 -59.33 60.32 -18.96
C LEU A 60 -59.82 58.98 -19.52
N GLN A 61 -61.13 58.81 -19.73
CA GLN A 61 -61.68 57.59 -20.35
C GLN A 61 -61.14 57.36 -21.76
N VAL A 62 -60.97 58.41 -22.57
CA VAL A 62 -60.35 58.32 -23.90
C VAL A 62 -58.88 57.94 -23.80
N LEU A 63 -58.13 58.51 -22.85
CA LEU A 63 -56.72 58.17 -22.62
C LEU A 63 -56.57 56.71 -22.18
N VAL A 64 -57.40 56.23 -21.25
CA VAL A 64 -57.43 54.82 -20.81
C VAL A 64 -57.86 53.89 -21.94
N SER A 65 -58.83 54.28 -22.75
CA SER A 65 -59.25 53.50 -23.92
C SER A 65 -58.09 53.32 -24.91
N ARG A 66 -57.38 54.42 -25.24
CA ARG A 66 -56.16 54.38 -26.07
C ARG A 66 -55.05 53.55 -25.43
N ALA A 67 -54.91 53.61 -24.11
CA ALA A 67 -53.96 52.80 -23.35
C ALA A 67 -54.27 51.30 -23.49
N ARG A 68 -55.54 50.91 -23.32
CA ARG A 68 -56.02 49.53 -23.50
C ARG A 68 -55.84 49.02 -24.92
N THR A 69 -56.03 49.86 -25.94
CA THR A 69 -55.76 49.46 -27.33
C THR A 69 -54.28 49.14 -27.55
N ARG A 70 -53.37 49.91 -26.92
CA ARG A 70 -51.92 49.75 -27.10
C ARG A 70 -51.30 48.67 -26.22
N LEU A 71 -51.79 48.51 -24.99
CA LEU A 71 -51.28 47.57 -23.98
C LEU A 71 -52.04 46.23 -23.97
N GLY A 72 -53.27 46.21 -24.46
CA GLY A 72 -54.20 45.09 -24.36
C GLY A 72 -55.35 45.39 -23.39
N PRO A 73 -56.56 44.87 -23.65
CA PRO A 73 -57.77 45.25 -22.92
C PRO A 73 -57.75 44.87 -21.44
N GLY A 74 -56.99 43.83 -21.09
CA GLY A 74 -56.86 43.31 -19.72
C GLY A 74 -55.77 43.96 -18.87
N VAL A 75 -54.90 44.82 -19.42
CA VAL A 75 -53.75 45.37 -18.67
C VAL A 75 -54.15 46.47 -17.70
N ILE A 76 -55.16 47.27 -18.05
CA ILE A 76 -55.72 48.30 -17.17
C ILE A 76 -57.13 47.89 -16.79
N ALA A 77 -57.35 47.52 -15.53
CA ALA A 77 -58.65 47.19 -14.99
C ALA A 77 -59.34 48.44 -14.44
N SER A 78 -60.65 48.56 -14.67
CA SER A 78 -61.47 49.57 -14.00
C SER A 78 -61.71 49.14 -12.55
N THR A 79 -61.68 50.08 -11.62
CA THR A 79 -62.07 49.90 -10.21
C THR A 79 -63.32 50.73 -9.91
N PRO A 80 -64.02 50.54 -8.77
CA PRO A 80 -65.22 51.30 -8.43
C PRO A 80 -65.06 52.83 -8.46
N GLY A 81 -63.83 53.35 -8.31
CA GLY A 81 -63.52 54.79 -8.30
C GLY A 81 -62.43 55.24 -9.28
N GLY A 82 -61.87 54.36 -10.12
CA GLY A 82 -60.73 54.69 -10.97
C GLY A 82 -60.15 53.52 -11.76
N TYR A 83 -58.82 53.44 -11.84
CA TYR A 83 -58.12 52.46 -12.66
C TYR A 83 -56.91 51.87 -11.93
N ARG A 84 -56.52 50.64 -12.29
CA ARG A 84 -55.29 49.98 -11.82
C ARG A 84 -54.66 49.14 -12.92
N LEU A 85 -53.37 48.85 -12.79
CA LEU A 85 -52.73 47.82 -13.62
C LEU A 85 -53.12 46.43 -13.09
N ALA A 86 -53.54 45.53 -13.98
CA ALA A 86 -53.82 44.13 -13.66
C ALA A 86 -52.60 43.26 -14.00
N LEU A 87 -51.40 43.72 -13.61
CA LEU A 87 -50.13 43.01 -13.76
C LEU A 87 -49.61 42.58 -12.38
N GLY A 88 -48.90 41.46 -12.33
CA GLY A 88 -48.17 41.03 -11.12
C GLY A 88 -47.04 42.00 -10.78
N ALA A 89 -46.73 42.13 -9.49
CA ALA A 89 -45.67 43.02 -9.00
C ALA A 89 -44.28 42.64 -9.53
N GLU A 90 -44.07 41.36 -9.84
CA GLU A 90 -42.86 40.81 -10.45
C GLU A 90 -42.72 41.13 -11.95
N ARG A 91 -43.79 41.62 -12.59
CA ARG A 91 -43.83 41.94 -14.03
C ARG A 91 -43.74 43.43 -14.34
N VAL A 92 -43.68 44.27 -13.31
CA VAL A 92 -43.54 45.73 -13.39
C VAL A 92 -42.26 46.13 -12.68
N ASP A 93 -41.29 46.70 -13.39
CA ASP A 93 -39.94 46.94 -12.86
C ASP A 93 -39.92 47.81 -11.59
N ALA A 94 -40.74 48.85 -11.52
CA ALA A 94 -40.89 49.72 -10.36
C ALA A 94 -41.46 49.02 -9.11
N SER A 95 -42.16 47.89 -9.28
CA SER A 95 -42.62 47.04 -8.17
C SER A 95 -41.64 45.90 -7.90
N ALA A 96 -41.06 45.31 -8.94
CA ALA A 96 -40.09 44.22 -8.84
C ALA A 96 -38.82 44.64 -8.10
N VAL A 97 -38.35 45.88 -8.28
CA VAL A 97 -37.20 46.41 -7.52
C VAL A 97 -37.44 46.38 -6.00
N LEU A 98 -38.67 46.64 -5.54
CA LEU A 98 -39.02 46.58 -4.13
C LEU A 98 -39.04 45.14 -3.62
N LEU A 99 -39.50 44.19 -4.45
CA LEU A 99 -39.46 42.76 -4.13
C LEU A 99 -38.01 42.26 -3.98
N HIS A 100 -37.12 42.61 -4.91
CA HIS A 100 -35.70 42.27 -4.81
C HIS A 100 -35.04 42.91 -3.58
N THR A 101 -35.39 44.15 -3.26
CA THR A 101 -34.88 44.83 -2.05
C THR A 101 -35.32 44.11 -0.77
N ALA A 102 -36.59 43.72 -0.67
CA ALA A 102 -37.10 42.97 0.47
C ALA A 102 -36.49 41.56 0.58
N ALA A 103 -36.34 40.86 -0.56
CA ALA A 103 -35.74 39.53 -0.62
C ALA A 103 -34.25 39.57 -0.22
N CYS A 104 -33.51 40.56 -0.73
CA CYS A 104 -32.12 40.80 -0.38
C CYS A 104 -31.95 41.04 1.13
N ALA A 105 -32.79 41.89 1.73
CA ALA A 105 -32.75 42.16 3.17
C ALA A 105 -33.13 40.93 4.03
N ALA A 106 -34.04 40.07 3.54
CA ALA A 106 -34.38 38.83 4.22
C ALA A 106 -33.20 37.83 4.19
N LYS A 107 -32.61 37.60 3.02
CA LYS A 107 -31.47 36.68 2.83
C LYS A 107 -30.21 37.14 3.57
N SER A 108 -29.95 38.45 3.59
CA SER A 108 -28.84 39.00 4.37
C SER A 108 -29.02 38.76 5.87
N ARG A 109 -30.24 38.85 6.41
CA ARG A 109 -30.52 38.58 7.83
C ARG A 109 -30.43 37.10 8.20
N SER A 110 -30.67 36.20 7.25
CA SER A 110 -30.52 34.75 7.46
C SER A 110 -29.08 34.24 7.22
N GLY A 111 -28.13 35.12 6.90
CA GLY A 111 -26.74 34.74 6.62
C GLY A 111 -26.49 34.19 5.20
N ASP A 112 -27.50 34.21 4.32
CA ASP A 112 -27.36 33.81 2.92
C ASP A 112 -26.81 34.99 2.09
N HIS A 113 -25.50 35.25 2.22
CA HIS A 113 -24.84 36.38 1.56
C HIS A 113 -24.78 36.22 0.03
N ALA A 114 -24.64 34.99 -0.47
CA ALA A 114 -24.63 34.70 -1.90
C ALA A 114 -26.01 34.92 -2.52
N GLY A 115 -27.08 34.46 -1.86
CA GLY A 115 -28.44 34.72 -2.28
C GLY A 115 -28.83 36.19 -2.19
N ALA A 116 -28.36 36.91 -1.15
CA ALA A 116 -28.58 38.36 -1.03
C ALA A 116 -27.88 39.15 -2.15
N LEU A 117 -26.65 38.76 -2.51
CA LEU A 117 -25.92 39.34 -3.64
C LEU A 117 -26.67 39.13 -4.96
N ALA A 118 -27.15 37.91 -5.22
CA ALA A 118 -27.91 37.60 -6.42
C ALA A 118 -29.20 38.44 -6.55
N GLU A 119 -29.95 38.62 -5.45
CA GLU A 119 -31.13 39.50 -5.44
C GLU A 119 -30.76 40.98 -5.67
N ALA A 120 -29.63 41.42 -5.11
CA ALA A 120 -29.14 42.78 -5.31
C ALA A 120 -28.76 43.05 -6.77
N GLU A 121 -28.05 42.14 -7.40
CA GLU A 121 -27.68 42.24 -8.82
C GLU A 121 -28.91 42.17 -9.73
N ALA A 122 -29.86 41.26 -9.45
CA ALA A 122 -31.11 41.16 -10.19
C ALA A 122 -31.96 42.44 -10.09
N GLY A 123 -32.07 43.04 -8.90
CA GLY A 123 -32.82 44.27 -8.69
C GLY A 123 -32.13 45.50 -9.30
N LEU A 124 -30.80 45.59 -9.27
CA LEU A 124 -30.04 46.66 -9.92
C LEU A 124 -30.16 46.59 -11.45
N ALA A 125 -30.18 45.39 -12.03
CA ALA A 125 -30.34 45.21 -13.47
C ALA A 125 -31.63 45.83 -14.03
N LEU A 126 -32.67 46.00 -13.20
CA LEU A 126 -33.93 46.64 -13.58
C LEU A 126 -33.79 48.14 -13.89
N TRP A 127 -32.76 48.80 -13.36
CA TRP A 127 -32.45 50.21 -13.62
C TRP A 127 -31.59 50.42 -14.88
N GLY A 128 -31.12 49.34 -15.51
CA GLY A 128 -30.26 49.39 -16.70
C GLY A 128 -28.88 50.00 -16.41
N ALA A 129 -28.17 50.40 -17.47
CA ALA A 129 -26.86 51.05 -17.38
C ALA A 129 -26.94 52.58 -17.18
N GLY A 130 -28.13 53.15 -17.04
CA GLY A 130 -28.31 54.59 -16.81
C GLY A 130 -28.27 54.91 -15.32
N ASP A 131 -27.59 55.99 -14.93
CA ASP A 131 -27.68 56.55 -13.58
C ASP A 131 -29.15 56.92 -13.31
N PRO A 132 -29.78 56.45 -12.20
CA PRO A 132 -31.14 56.83 -11.78
C PRO A 132 -31.41 58.33 -11.68
N GLY A 133 -30.40 59.17 -11.86
CA GLY A 133 -30.52 60.62 -11.87
C GLY A 133 -30.50 61.14 -10.45
N HIS A 134 -29.38 61.78 -10.11
CA HIS A 134 -29.25 62.63 -8.92
C HIS A 134 -30.10 63.92 -9.00
N GLY A 135 -30.85 64.11 -10.09
CA GLY A 135 -31.73 65.26 -10.29
C GLY A 135 -32.92 65.30 -9.33
N GLU A 136 -33.37 66.51 -9.03
CA GLU A 136 -34.65 66.74 -8.37
C GLU A 136 -35.80 66.25 -9.26
N PRO A 137 -36.86 65.66 -8.69
CA PRO A 137 -38.00 65.23 -9.48
C PRO A 137 -38.59 66.43 -10.23
N VAL A 138 -38.83 66.28 -11.53
CA VAL A 138 -39.41 67.34 -12.35
C VAL A 138 -40.84 67.59 -11.85
N PRO A 139 -41.17 68.81 -11.36
CA PRO A 139 -42.50 69.11 -10.87
C PRO A 139 -43.55 68.87 -11.95
N GLY A 140 -44.62 68.15 -11.61
CA GLY A 140 -45.70 67.82 -12.56
C GLY A 140 -45.41 66.67 -13.53
N ASP A 141 -44.28 65.94 -13.41
CA ASP A 141 -44.04 64.69 -14.16
C ASP A 141 -44.20 63.45 -13.24
N PRO A 142 -45.30 62.69 -13.37
CA PRO A 142 -45.52 61.49 -12.57
C PRO A 142 -44.45 60.40 -12.72
N LEU A 143 -43.75 60.34 -13.85
CA LEU A 143 -42.69 59.35 -14.07
C LEU A 143 -41.43 59.69 -13.28
N SER A 144 -41.06 60.98 -13.25
CA SER A 144 -39.95 61.46 -12.45
C SER A 144 -40.21 61.26 -10.95
N ALA A 145 -41.44 61.51 -10.49
CA ALA A 145 -41.86 61.25 -9.12
C ALA A 145 -41.76 59.76 -8.75
N LEU A 146 -42.23 58.85 -9.61
CA LEU A 146 -42.14 57.39 -9.39
C LEU A 146 -40.67 56.93 -9.26
N ARG A 147 -39.79 57.37 -10.16
CA ARG A 147 -38.37 57.03 -10.10
C ARG A 147 -37.73 57.56 -8.82
N ALA A 148 -38.06 58.80 -8.45
CA ALA A 148 -37.57 59.41 -7.22
C ALA A 148 -37.99 58.59 -5.98
N GLU A 149 -39.23 58.10 -5.93
CA GLU A 149 -39.76 57.24 -4.87
C GLU A 149 -39.03 55.89 -4.77
N ARG A 150 -38.48 55.38 -5.88
CA ARG A 150 -37.77 54.08 -5.93
C ARG A 150 -36.25 54.20 -5.69
N ARG A 151 -35.68 55.41 -5.64
CA ARG A 151 -34.24 55.63 -5.37
C ARG A 151 -33.74 55.02 -4.05
N PRO A 152 -34.47 55.07 -2.91
CA PRO A 152 -34.01 54.43 -1.67
C PRO A 152 -33.80 52.92 -1.81
N ALA A 153 -34.66 52.26 -2.61
CA ALA A 153 -34.51 50.84 -2.92
C ALA A 153 -33.24 50.59 -3.74
N HIS A 154 -32.98 51.39 -4.78
CA HIS A 154 -31.74 51.31 -5.56
C HIS A 154 -30.47 51.45 -4.69
N ARG A 155 -30.43 52.47 -3.81
CA ARG A 155 -29.33 52.66 -2.86
C ARG A 155 -29.14 51.47 -1.92
N SER A 156 -30.25 50.90 -1.43
CA SER A 156 -30.22 49.71 -0.56
C SER A 156 -29.62 48.50 -1.28
N LEU A 157 -29.94 48.32 -2.56
CA LEU A 157 -29.39 47.25 -3.39
C LEU A 157 -27.89 47.46 -3.70
N LEU A 158 -27.44 48.70 -3.97
CA LEU A 158 -26.02 49.00 -4.13
C LEU A 158 -25.22 48.66 -2.87
N ARG A 159 -25.72 49.07 -1.69
CA ARG A 159 -25.13 48.73 -0.40
C ARG A 159 -25.05 47.22 -0.21
N ALA A 160 -26.14 46.51 -0.46
CA ALA A 160 -26.19 45.07 -0.28
C ALA A 160 -25.29 44.30 -1.26
N ARG A 161 -25.16 44.78 -2.50
CA ARG A 161 -24.22 44.20 -3.48
C ARG A 161 -22.78 44.34 -3.01
N ALA A 162 -22.36 45.52 -2.55
CA ALA A 162 -21.00 45.74 -2.06
C ALA A 162 -20.65 44.86 -0.86
N LEU A 163 -21.56 44.77 0.12
CA LEU A 163 -21.40 43.87 1.28
C LEU A 163 -21.43 42.39 0.88
N GLY A 164 -22.30 42.01 -0.05
CA GLY A 164 -22.40 40.65 -0.58
C GLY A 164 -21.13 40.20 -1.28
N LEU A 165 -20.52 41.06 -2.11
CA LEU A 165 -19.23 40.79 -2.75
C LEU A 165 -18.11 40.57 -1.72
N ALA A 166 -18.02 41.43 -0.70
CA ALA A 166 -17.03 41.28 0.36
C ALA A 166 -17.20 39.98 1.16
N ARG A 167 -18.45 39.61 1.49
CA ARG A 167 -18.77 38.43 2.32
C ARG A 167 -18.78 37.10 1.57
N THR A 168 -18.61 37.13 0.25
CA THR A 168 -18.52 35.92 -0.60
C THR A 168 -17.12 35.69 -1.16
N SER A 169 -16.09 36.25 -0.50
CA SER A 169 -14.68 36.13 -0.87
C SER A 169 -14.37 36.65 -2.28
N ARG A 170 -15.00 37.77 -2.67
CA ARG A 170 -14.71 38.53 -3.89
C ARG A 170 -14.19 39.92 -3.54
N GLU A 171 -13.19 39.96 -2.65
CA GLU A 171 -12.69 41.16 -2.00
C GLU A 171 -12.20 42.21 -3.00
N SER A 172 -11.47 41.80 -4.04
CA SER A 172 -10.96 42.70 -5.08
C SER A 172 -12.07 43.43 -5.84
N GLU A 173 -13.21 42.78 -6.08
CA GLU A 173 -14.36 43.38 -6.77
C GLU A 173 -15.19 44.28 -5.83
N ALA A 174 -15.12 44.04 -4.52
CA ALA A 174 -15.83 44.80 -3.50
C ALA A 174 -15.16 46.13 -3.14
N LEU A 175 -13.83 46.24 -3.29
CA LEU A 175 -13.03 47.40 -2.86
C LEU A 175 -13.55 48.74 -3.39
N ALA A 176 -13.68 48.88 -4.71
CA ALA A 176 -14.07 50.16 -5.31
C ALA A 176 -15.52 50.57 -4.95
N PRO A 177 -16.53 49.67 -5.05
CA PRO A 177 -17.88 49.97 -4.57
C PRO A 177 -17.96 50.30 -3.08
N LEU A 178 -17.23 49.59 -2.22
CA LEU A 178 -17.20 49.86 -0.77
C LEU A 178 -16.55 51.22 -0.48
N ALA A 179 -15.42 51.54 -1.12
CA ALA A 179 -14.75 52.82 -0.94
C ALA A 179 -15.62 54.01 -1.38
N GLU A 180 -16.43 53.84 -2.43
CA GLU A 180 -17.41 54.83 -2.87
C GLU A 180 -18.53 55.01 -1.84
N LEU A 181 -19.16 53.92 -1.40
CA LEU A 181 -20.23 53.98 -0.41
C LEU A 181 -19.76 54.50 0.95
N VAL A 182 -18.53 54.19 1.39
CA VAL A 182 -17.96 54.74 2.62
C VAL A 182 -17.71 56.25 2.50
N ARG A 183 -17.39 56.78 1.31
CA ARG A 183 -17.30 58.24 1.10
C ARG A 183 -18.67 58.91 1.21
N GLU A 184 -19.71 58.28 0.70
CA GLU A 184 -21.09 58.80 0.77
C GLU A 184 -21.72 58.65 2.16
N LEU A 185 -21.41 57.55 2.85
CA LEU A 185 -21.95 57.16 4.15
C LEU A 185 -20.79 56.90 5.15
N PRO A 186 -20.01 57.93 5.51
CA PRO A 186 -18.79 57.78 6.32
C PRO A 186 -19.04 57.27 7.74
N ARG A 187 -20.30 57.21 8.18
CA ARG A 187 -20.72 56.76 9.51
C ARG A 187 -21.22 55.31 9.54
N ASP A 188 -21.29 54.64 8.39
CA ASP A 188 -21.68 53.23 8.31
C ASP A 188 -20.48 52.33 8.61
N GLU A 189 -20.29 52.00 9.89
CA GLU A 189 -19.16 51.17 10.35
C GLU A 189 -19.18 49.75 9.75
N GLU A 190 -20.34 49.24 9.32
CA GLU A 190 -20.43 47.93 8.67
C GLU A 190 -19.72 47.94 7.31
N LEU A 191 -19.94 48.99 6.51
CA LEU A 191 -19.27 49.16 5.22
C LEU A 191 -17.76 49.37 5.40
N LEU A 192 -17.37 50.17 6.40
CA LEU A 192 -15.96 50.41 6.70
C LEU A 192 -15.25 49.14 7.19
N LEU A 193 -15.91 48.32 8.02
CA LEU A 193 -15.36 47.07 8.50
C LEU A 193 -15.00 46.13 7.34
N GLU A 194 -15.92 45.94 6.39
CA GLU A 194 -15.65 45.09 5.24
C GLU A 194 -14.63 45.71 4.28
N LEU A 195 -14.58 47.05 4.14
CA LEU A 195 -13.53 47.72 3.37
C LEU A 195 -12.14 47.45 3.96
N VAL A 196 -11.96 47.62 5.28
CA VAL A 196 -10.67 47.39 5.96
C VAL A 196 -10.24 45.92 5.84
N ARG A 197 -11.19 44.96 5.88
CA ARG A 197 -10.90 43.54 5.62
C ARG A 197 -10.46 43.29 4.18
N CYS A 198 -11.18 43.84 3.22
CA CYS A 198 -10.84 43.70 1.81
C CYS A 198 -9.46 44.32 1.51
N GLU A 199 -9.15 45.50 2.05
CA GLU A 199 -7.83 46.12 1.93
C GLU A 199 -6.73 45.29 2.58
N ALA A 200 -6.98 44.70 3.75
CA ALA A 200 -6.00 43.83 4.41
C ALA A 200 -5.68 42.59 3.56
N ALA A 201 -6.69 42.00 2.91
CA ALA A 201 -6.54 40.82 2.05
C ALA A 201 -5.85 41.13 0.70
N THR A 202 -6.06 42.33 0.14
CA THR A 202 -5.65 42.67 -1.23
C THR A 202 -4.44 43.61 -1.31
N ALA A 203 -4.40 44.63 -0.45
CA ALA A 203 -3.38 45.68 -0.43
C ALA A 203 -2.45 45.59 0.80
N GLY A 204 -2.76 44.68 1.74
CA GLY A 204 -1.95 44.38 2.92
C GLY A 204 -2.33 45.18 4.18
N ALA A 205 -1.83 44.72 5.33
CA ALA A 205 -2.21 45.24 6.65
C ALA A 205 -1.87 46.73 6.85
N ALA A 206 -0.79 47.24 6.24
CA ALA A 206 -0.40 48.65 6.37
C ALA A 206 -1.46 49.61 5.81
N THR A 207 -2.00 49.30 4.63
CA THR A 207 -3.07 50.07 3.97
C THR A 207 -4.35 50.04 4.80
N ALA A 208 -4.75 48.84 5.25
CA ALA A 208 -5.93 48.65 6.11
C ALA A 208 -5.83 49.41 7.45
N LEU A 209 -4.64 49.40 8.08
CA LEU A 209 -4.39 50.15 9.31
C LEU A 209 -4.45 51.67 9.09
N ALA A 210 -3.97 52.16 7.94
CA ALA A 210 -4.05 53.57 7.59
C ALA A 210 -5.50 54.03 7.38
N THR A 211 -6.34 53.21 6.74
CA THR A 211 -7.78 53.47 6.56
C THR A 211 -8.52 53.49 7.90
N TYR A 212 -8.25 52.50 8.77
CA TYR A 212 -8.79 52.49 10.14
C TYR A 212 -8.40 53.74 10.93
N ASP A 213 -7.11 54.13 10.92
CA ASP A 213 -6.64 55.26 11.72
C ASP A 213 -7.20 56.60 11.22
N ARG A 214 -7.40 56.74 9.91
CA ARG A 214 -8.08 57.92 9.31
C ARG A 214 -9.51 58.05 9.85
N HIS A 215 -10.27 56.96 9.88
CA HIS A 215 -11.64 56.97 10.39
C HIS A 215 -11.69 57.21 11.91
N ARG A 216 -10.79 56.58 12.67
CA ARG A 216 -10.68 56.78 14.13
C ARG A 216 -10.42 58.25 14.48
N ARG A 217 -9.55 58.93 13.74
CA ARG A 217 -9.29 60.37 13.92
C ARG A 217 -10.53 61.19 13.61
N ALA A 218 -11.17 60.95 12.47
CA ALA A 218 -12.39 61.66 12.08
C ALA A 218 -13.52 61.50 13.11
N LEU A 219 -13.78 60.29 13.62
CA LEU A 219 -14.78 60.06 14.67
C LEU A 219 -14.45 60.78 15.98
N ARG A 220 -13.16 60.79 16.37
CA ARG A 220 -12.71 61.48 17.57
C ARG A 220 -12.87 63.00 17.43
N ASP A 221 -12.57 63.54 16.26
CA ASP A 221 -12.63 64.98 15.99
C ASP A 221 -14.09 65.46 15.86
N ASP A 222 -14.95 64.69 15.19
CA ASP A 222 -16.35 65.07 14.92
C ASP A 222 -17.31 64.78 16.10
N LEU A 223 -17.10 63.67 16.82
CA LEU A 223 -18.05 63.14 17.81
C LEU A 223 -17.42 62.88 19.18
N GLY A 224 -16.09 62.96 19.33
CA GLY A 224 -15.40 62.68 20.58
C GLY A 224 -15.42 61.20 21.00
N THR A 225 -15.79 60.29 20.09
CA THR A 225 -15.97 58.86 20.36
C THR A 225 -14.93 57.99 19.65
N ASP A 226 -14.71 56.78 20.16
CA ASP A 226 -13.88 55.75 19.50
C ASP A 226 -14.72 54.87 18.55
N PRO A 227 -14.08 54.19 17.57
CA PRO A 227 -14.75 53.24 16.69
C PRO A 227 -15.41 52.07 17.45
N GLY A 228 -16.45 51.49 16.86
CA GLY A 228 -17.18 50.36 17.42
C GLY A 228 -16.32 49.11 17.71
N PRO A 229 -16.83 48.17 18.51
CA PRO A 229 -16.07 47.01 18.99
C PRO A 229 -15.60 46.07 17.87
N ALA A 230 -16.38 45.90 16.81
CA ALA A 230 -16.02 45.05 15.67
C ALA A 230 -14.79 45.59 14.91
N LEU A 231 -14.74 46.91 14.70
CA LEU A 231 -13.63 47.58 14.02
C LEU A 231 -12.36 47.59 14.90
N ARG A 232 -12.51 47.81 16.22
CA ARG A 232 -11.42 47.72 17.19
C ARG A 232 -10.83 46.30 17.30
N ALA A 233 -11.67 45.27 17.25
CA ALA A 233 -11.23 43.88 17.24
C ALA A 233 -10.37 43.57 16.00
N LEU A 234 -10.85 43.96 14.80
CA LEU A 234 -10.10 43.81 13.55
C LEU A 234 -8.76 44.57 13.59
N HIS A 235 -8.74 45.80 14.13
CA HIS A 235 -7.49 46.54 14.31
C HIS A 235 -6.48 45.77 15.19
N GLY A 236 -6.94 45.17 16.30
CA GLY A 236 -6.11 44.33 17.15
C GLY A 236 -5.59 43.06 16.45
N GLU A 237 -6.38 42.46 15.56
CA GLU A 237 -5.94 41.34 14.70
C GLU A 237 -4.86 41.78 13.71
N LEU A 238 -5.06 42.89 13.03
CA LEU A 238 -4.12 43.44 12.04
C LEU A 238 -2.79 43.86 12.68
N LEU A 239 -2.80 44.43 13.88
CA LEU A 239 -1.58 44.77 14.62
C LEU A 239 -0.78 43.53 15.02
N ARG A 240 -1.45 42.45 15.45
CA ARG A 240 -0.78 41.16 15.72
C ARG A 240 -0.23 40.56 14.43
N ALA A 241 -0.95 40.69 13.32
CA ALA A 241 -0.52 40.19 12.02
C ALA A 241 0.75 40.89 11.49
N GLY A 242 0.90 42.20 11.72
CA GLY A 242 1.97 43.04 11.17
C GLY A 242 3.35 43.02 11.83
N THR A 243 3.57 42.26 12.91
CA THR A 243 4.93 42.09 13.49
C THR A 243 5.72 41.07 12.66
N PRO A 244 6.92 41.38 12.14
CA PRO A 244 7.69 40.44 11.32
C PRO A 244 7.99 39.16 12.10
N ALA A 245 7.80 38.00 11.49
CA ALA A 245 8.20 36.74 12.11
C ALA A 245 9.73 36.68 12.18
N VAL A 246 10.28 36.65 13.40
CA VAL A 246 11.71 36.58 13.66
C VAL A 246 12.12 35.11 13.66
N ARG A 247 12.88 34.71 12.63
CA ARG A 247 13.52 33.39 12.57
C ARG A 247 15.03 33.59 12.53
N ARG A 248 15.74 33.25 13.61
CA ARG A 248 17.21 33.34 13.70
C ARG A 248 17.84 31.96 13.75
N GLY A 249 18.93 31.76 13.02
CA GLY A 249 19.65 30.49 12.96
C GLY A 249 18.95 29.38 12.16
N VAL A 250 17.78 29.64 11.55
CA VAL A 250 17.05 28.65 10.75
C VAL A 250 17.60 28.65 9.31
N PRO A 251 18.27 27.58 8.84
CA PRO A 251 18.88 27.56 7.51
C PRO A 251 17.84 27.50 6.39
N HIS A 252 18.15 28.14 5.26
CA HIS A 252 17.40 27.97 4.02
C HIS A 252 18.00 26.83 3.20
N GLU A 253 17.23 25.75 3.05
CA GLU A 253 17.66 24.57 2.30
C GLU A 253 17.27 24.69 0.83
N PRO A 254 18.20 24.57 -0.13
CA PRO A 254 17.91 24.78 -1.55
C PRO A 254 17.14 23.62 -2.20
N ASN A 255 16.95 22.50 -1.50
CA ASN A 255 16.27 21.32 -2.01
C ASN A 255 15.11 20.91 -1.10
N GLU A 256 14.01 20.47 -1.70
CA GLU A 256 12.85 19.93 -1.01
C GLU A 256 13.21 18.75 -0.09
N LEU A 257 12.54 18.65 1.07
CA LEU A 257 12.67 17.55 1.99
C LEU A 257 11.70 16.42 1.62
N LEU A 258 12.19 15.44 0.86
CA LEU A 258 11.37 14.36 0.31
C LEU A 258 10.84 13.40 1.38
N GLY A 259 9.54 13.06 1.30
CA GLY A 259 8.87 12.01 2.09
C GLY A 259 8.82 12.27 3.59
N ARG A 260 8.89 13.53 4.03
CA ARG A 260 8.87 13.92 5.45
C ARG A 260 7.65 14.77 5.84
N ALA A 261 6.64 14.87 4.98
CA ALA A 261 5.45 15.68 5.26
C ALA A 261 4.71 15.20 6.53
N ASP A 262 4.56 13.88 6.69
CA ASP A 262 3.91 13.29 7.87
C ASP A 262 4.75 13.50 9.13
N ASP A 263 6.08 13.38 9.04
CA ASP A 263 7.00 13.65 10.14
C ASP A 263 6.92 15.12 10.60
N ILE A 264 6.90 16.07 9.65
CA ILE A 264 6.74 17.50 9.93
C ILE A 264 5.40 17.74 10.66
N ALA A 265 4.31 17.16 10.15
CA ALA A 265 2.98 17.29 10.75
C ALA A 265 2.91 16.65 12.15
N ALA A 266 3.59 15.51 12.35
CA ALA A 266 3.67 14.83 13.63
C ALA A 266 4.42 15.67 14.67
N VAL A 267 5.61 16.17 14.35
CA VAL A 267 6.39 17.03 15.24
C VAL A 267 5.65 18.34 15.52
N ALA A 268 5.02 18.96 14.52
CA ALA A 268 4.22 20.16 14.70
C ALA A 268 3.03 19.93 15.65
N ARG A 269 2.41 18.74 15.60
CA ARG A 269 1.35 18.34 16.55
C ARG A 269 1.90 18.15 17.96
N LEU A 270 3.07 17.50 18.12
CA LEU A 270 3.72 17.34 19.43
C LEU A 270 4.08 18.67 20.06
N LEU A 271 4.58 19.63 19.27
CA LEU A 271 4.88 20.99 19.75
C LEU A 271 3.65 21.78 20.21
N ARG A 272 2.45 21.43 19.73
CA ARG A 272 1.19 22.01 20.21
C ARG A 272 0.77 21.42 21.56
N THR A 273 0.99 20.12 21.77
CA THR A 273 0.51 19.40 22.97
C THR A 273 1.55 19.32 24.09
N SER A 274 2.84 19.49 23.78
CA SER A 274 3.95 19.29 24.71
C SER A 274 4.89 20.49 24.73
N ARG A 275 5.54 20.77 25.87
CA ARG A 275 6.48 21.90 26.01
C ARG A 275 7.89 21.59 25.52
N VAL A 276 8.29 20.33 25.64
CA VAL A 276 9.57 19.81 25.17
C VAL A 276 9.27 18.69 24.20
N THR A 277 9.82 18.77 23.00
CA THR A 277 9.69 17.74 21.97
C THR A 277 11.09 17.41 21.44
N SER A 278 11.38 16.13 21.25
CA SER A 278 12.72 15.69 20.88
C SER A 278 12.66 14.75 19.68
N ILE A 279 13.32 15.14 18.60
CA ILE A 279 13.49 14.31 17.39
C ILE A 279 14.71 13.43 17.62
N VAL A 280 14.47 12.13 17.78
CA VAL A 280 15.53 11.14 18.04
C VAL A 280 15.72 10.22 16.85
N GLY A 281 16.92 9.67 16.70
CA GLY A 281 17.20 8.65 15.70
C GLY A 281 18.67 8.60 15.29
N PRO A 282 19.07 7.60 14.49
CA PRO A 282 20.45 7.42 14.06
C PRO A 282 21.01 8.61 13.25
N GLY A 283 22.33 8.67 13.16
CA GLY A 283 23.03 9.65 12.33
C GLY A 283 22.68 9.49 10.85
N GLY A 284 22.53 10.61 10.13
CA GLY A 284 22.27 10.59 8.68
C GLY A 284 20.80 10.48 8.25
N LEU A 285 19.83 10.42 9.19
CA LEU A 285 18.38 10.42 8.90
C LEU A 285 17.80 11.77 8.49
N GLY A 286 18.55 12.85 8.67
CA GLY A 286 18.09 14.21 8.36
C GLY A 286 17.35 14.92 9.50
N LYS A 287 17.57 14.53 10.77
CA LYS A 287 16.96 15.19 11.96
C LYS A 287 17.11 16.71 11.94
N THR A 288 18.31 17.22 11.67
CA THR A 288 18.59 18.66 11.54
C THR A 288 17.76 19.32 10.43
N ARG A 289 17.64 18.68 9.26
CA ARG A 289 16.84 19.19 8.13
C ARG A 289 15.35 19.17 8.46
N LEU A 290 14.86 18.15 9.17
CA LEU A 290 13.50 18.08 9.67
C LEU A 290 13.21 19.18 10.69
N ALA A 291 14.08 19.37 11.69
CA ALA A 291 13.94 20.42 12.69
C ALA A 291 13.95 21.82 12.07
N ALA A 292 14.81 22.06 11.08
CA ALA A 292 14.83 23.31 10.32
C ALA A 292 13.56 23.52 9.48
N ALA A 293 12.97 22.46 8.91
CA ALA A 293 11.69 22.52 8.21
C ALA A 293 10.54 22.87 9.16
N VAL A 294 10.45 22.17 10.31
CA VAL A 294 9.49 22.47 11.37
C VAL A 294 9.65 23.91 11.88
N ALA A 295 10.89 24.38 12.07
CA ALA A 295 11.18 25.75 12.51
C ALA A 295 10.73 26.81 11.49
N ARG A 296 10.83 26.54 10.18
CA ARG A 296 10.31 27.42 9.13
C ARG A 296 8.78 27.48 9.16
N GLU A 297 8.13 26.34 9.27
CA GLU A 297 6.67 26.21 9.20
C GLU A 297 5.97 26.45 10.55
N ALA A 298 6.74 26.66 11.62
CA ALA A 298 6.20 26.93 12.95
C ALA A 298 5.30 28.17 12.96
N ALA A 299 4.14 28.04 13.61
CA ALA A 299 3.20 29.13 13.84
C ALA A 299 3.71 30.19 14.85
N HIS A 300 4.78 29.88 15.57
CA HIS A 300 5.43 30.79 16.53
C HIS A 300 6.07 31.96 15.78
N ARG A 301 5.88 33.18 16.29
CA ARG A 301 6.45 34.39 15.66
C ARG A 301 7.94 34.56 15.94
N THR A 302 8.41 34.04 17.08
CA THR A 302 9.82 34.04 17.48
C THR A 302 10.33 32.60 17.42
N VAL A 303 11.28 32.34 16.52
CA VAL A 303 11.92 31.03 16.36
C VAL A 303 13.43 31.19 16.35
N HIS A 304 14.11 30.47 17.23
CA HIS A 304 15.57 30.43 17.29
C HIS A 304 16.05 28.99 17.14
N LEU A 305 17.01 28.76 16.24
CA LEU A 305 17.70 27.48 16.12
C LEU A 305 19.16 27.66 16.50
N VAL A 306 19.61 26.90 17.49
CA VAL A 306 20.98 26.90 18.01
C VAL A 306 21.58 25.52 17.76
N ALA A 307 22.70 25.47 17.04
CA ALA A 307 23.42 24.23 16.76
C ALA A 307 24.50 24.00 17.83
N LEU A 308 24.37 22.93 18.62
CA LEU A 308 25.30 22.58 19.70
C LEU A 308 26.45 21.68 19.24
N ALA A 309 26.58 21.41 17.94
CA ALA A 309 27.60 20.50 17.42
C ALA A 309 29.06 20.93 17.66
N GLY A 310 29.30 22.19 18.03
CA GLY A 310 30.64 22.70 18.41
C GLY A 310 30.91 22.67 19.91
N VAL A 311 29.92 22.32 20.73
CA VAL A 311 30.00 22.30 22.20
C VAL A 311 30.46 20.92 22.65
N THR A 312 31.52 20.88 23.46
CA THR A 312 32.16 19.62 23.89
C THR A 312 31.98 19.31 25.37
N ARG A 313 31.47 20.26 26.17
CA ARG A 313 31.23 20.10 27.61
C ARG A 313 29.83 20.60 27.97
N ASP A 314 29.13 19.87 28.82
CA ASP A 314 27.77 20.21 29.29
C ASP A 314 27.67 21.61 29.91
N ALA A 315 28.70 22.02 30.66
CA ALA A 315 28.75 23.32 31.32
C ALA A 315 28.72 24.53 30.35
N ASP A 316 29.07 24.31 29.07
CA ASP A 316 29.18 25.39 28.07
C ASP A 316 27.86 25.64 27.32
N VAL A 317 26.87 24.74 27.45
CA VAL A 317 25.61 24.77 26.67
C VAL A 317 24.81 26.07 26.89
N ALA A 318 24.63 26.48 28.14
CA ALA A 318 23.87 27.69 28.47
C ALA A 318 24.54 28.97 27.91
N GLY A 319 25.87 29.01 27.91
CA GLY A 319 26.63 30.12 27.34
C GLY A 319 26.46 30.23 25.82
N GLU A 320 26.53 29.10 25.11
CA GLU A 320 26.34 29.06 23.65
C GLU A 320 24.93 29.50 23.24
N VAL A 321 23.91 29.04 23.97
CA VAL A 321 22.51 29.43 23.70
C VAL A 321 22.29 30.91 23.98
N ALA A 322 22.82 31.45 25.09
CA ALA A 322 22.75 32.88 25.40
C ALA A 322 23.42 33.74 24.32
N SER A 323 24.59 33.32 23.86
CA SER A 323 25.35 33.97 22.77
C SER A 323 24.55 33.97 21.47
N ALA A 324 24.02 32.83 21.04
CA ALA A 324 23.24 32.70 19.80
C ALA A 324 21.94 33.52 19.80
N LEU A 325 21.36 33.76 20.98
CA LEU A 325 20.19 34.62 21.18
C LEU A 325 20.52 36.12 21.22
N GLY A 326 21.81 36.48 21.34
CA GLY A 326 22.24 37.87 21.57
C GLY A 326 21.92 38.36 22.98
N ALA A 327 21.80 37.45 23.96
CA ALA A 327 21.48 37.74 25.36
C ALA A 327 22.73 38.10 26.19
N ALA A 328 23.92 37.98 25.61
CA ALA A 328 25.20 38.27 26.23
C ALA A 328 25.92 39.38 25.47
N ASP A 329 25.62 40.65 25.80
CA ASP A 329 26.62 41.71 25.61
C ASP A 329 27.79 41.44 26.56
N PRO A 330 29.05 41.71 26.16
CA PRO A 330 30.18 41.58 27.06
C PRO A 330 29.94 42.48 28.29
N PRO A 331 30.11 41.97 29.53
CA PRO A 331 29.94 42.81 30.70
C PRO A 331 30.93 43.99 30.62
N PRO A 332 30.55 45.21 31.03
CA PRO A 332 31.51 46.29 31.19
C PRO A 332 32.67 45.80 32.09
N PRO A 333 33.91 46.23 31.84
CA PRO A 333 35.07 45.70 32.54
C PRO A 333 34.91 45.86 34.06
N GLY A 334 34.91 44.73 34.79
CA GLY A 334 34.84 44.70 36.26
C GLY A 334 33.76 43.79 36.90
N ARG A 335 32.87 43.15 36.12
CA ARG A 335 31.84 42.23 36.66
C ARG A 335 32.20 40.76 36.41
N ARG A 336 32.06 39.89 37.44
CA ARG A 336 32.30 38.43 37.34
C ARG A 336 31.34 37.78 36.33
N PRO A 337 31.73 36.65 35.68
CA PRO A 337 30.83 35.90 34.82
C PRO A 337 29.55 35.52 35.58
N ALA A 338 28.41 35.64 34.90
CA ALA A 338 27.09 35.35 35.47
C ALA A 338 26.96 33.86 35.84
N ALA A 339 26.25 33.55 36.93
CA ALA A 339 26.00 32.17 37.32
C ALA A 339 25.04 31.48 36.31
N PRO A 340 25.02 30.13 36.20
CA PRO A 340 24.14 29.41 35.25
C PRO A 340 22.64 29.76 35.39
N ALA A 341 22.18 30.03 36.62
CA ALA A 341 20.81 30.47 36.91
C ALA A 341 20.52 31.87 36.32
N ASP A 342 21.50 32.77 36.35
CA ASP A 342 21.40 34.13 35.78
C ASP A 342 21.35 34.08 34.25
N LEU A 343 22.10 33.14 33.62
CA LEU A 343 22.09 32.96 32.17
C LEU A 343 20.74 32.43 31.65
N SER A 344 20.11 31.52 32.38
CA SER A 344 18.78 31.01 32.02
C SER A 344 17.72 32.13 32.05
N ALA A 345 17.81 33.04 33.03
CA ALA A 345 16.95 34.22 33.10
C ALA A 345 17.23 35.21 31.95
N CYS A 346 18.49 35.41 31.56
CA CYS A 346 18.87 36.24 30.41
C CYS A 346 18.34 35.65 29.09
N ILE A 347 18.45 34.34 28.89
CA ILE A 347 17.90 33.61 27.75
C ILE A 347 16.37 33.77 27.69
N ALA A 348 15.68 33.58 28.82
CA ALA A 348 14.23 33.78 28.89
C ALA A 348 13.84 35.23 28.57
N GLY A 349 14.60 36.21 29.04
CA GLY A 349 14.41 37.63 28.72
C GLY A 349 14.60 37.93 27.23
N ALA A 350 15.62 37.35 26.59
CA ALA A 350 15.90 37.54 25.17
C ALA A 350 14.85 36.93 24.24
N LEU A 351 14.15 35.87 24.68
CA LEU A 351 13.03 35.25 23.94
C LEU A 351 11.75 36.10 23.97
N GLY A 352 11.63 37.02 24.93
CA GLY A 352 10.53 37.97 25.07
C GLY A 352 9.25 37.40 25.70
N PRO A 353 8.23 38.24 25.96
CA PRO A 353 7.04 37.87 26.74
C PRO A 353 5.95 37.10 25.97
N GLY A 354 6.24 36.58 24.77
CA GLY A 354 5.25 35.92 23.89
C GLY A 354 5.60 34.47 23.54
N PRO A 355 4.71 33.76 22.82
CA PRO A 355 4.97 32.38 22.40
C PRO A 355 6.20 32.28 21.49
N ALA A 356 7.20 31.53 21.94
CA ALA A 356 8.48 31.36 21.24
C ALA A 356 8.82 29.87 21.08
N LEU A 357 9.56 29.55 20.02
CA LEU A 357 10.13 28.24 19.77
C LEU A 357 11.67 28.32 19.82
N LEU A 358 12.29 27.57 20.72
CA LEU A 358 13.73 27.35 20.76
C LEU A 358 14.06 25.96 20.25
N VAL A 359 14.89 25.86 19.23
CA VAL A 359 15.36 24.61 18.64
C VAL A 359 16.82 24.39 19.03
N LEU A 360 17.13 23.29 19.70
CA LEU A 360 18.49 22.88 20.05
C LEU A 360 18.90 21.68 19.20
N ASP A 361 19.84 21.88 18.28
CA ASP A 361 20.25 20.85 17.32
C ASP A 361 21.58 20.17 17.74
N ASN A 362 21.63 18.84 17.67
CA ASN A 362 22.77 17.96 18.05
C ASN A 362 23.06 17.87 19.55
N CYS A 363 22.04 17.60 20.37
CA CYS A 363 22.19 17.47 21.83
C CYS A 363 22.92 16.19 22.28
N GLU A 364 23.21 15.24 21.41
CA GLU A 364 23.73 13.91 21.77
C GLU A 364 25.08 13.88 22.51
N HIS A 365 25.84 14.99 22.52
CA HIS A 365 27.15 15.09 23.21
C HIS A 365 27.08 15.81 24.54
N VAL A 366 25.97 16.47 24.81
CA VAL A 366 25.77 17.36 25.94
C VAL A 366 24.37 17.17 26.52
N LEU A 367 23.98 15.89 26.65
CA LEU A 367 22.63 15.51 27.04
C LEU A 367 22.28 16.07 28.42
N GLU A 368 23.21 15.99 29.39
CA GLU A 368 23.02 16.50 30.75
C GLU A 368 22.88 18.04 30.74
N GLY A 369 23.80 18.74 30.09
CA GLY A 369 23.79 20.20 30.00
C GLY A 369 22.58 20.75 29.24
N ALA A 370 22.16 20.07 28.18
CA ALA A 370 20.93 20.41 27.46
C ALA A 370 19.68 20.14 28.30
N ALA A 371 19.59 19.00 28.99
CA ALA A 371 18.47 18.66 29.85
C ALA A 371 18.31 19.68 30.99
N ASP A 372 19.41 20.08 31.63
CA ASP A 372 19.41 21.07 32.71
C ASP A 372 18.95 22.46 32.23
N LEU A 373 19.46 22.93 31.10
CA LEU A 373 19.02 24.20 30.51
C LEU A 373 17.52 24.17 30.14
N VAL A 374 17.08 23.09 29.49
CA VAL A 374 15.67 22.93 29.09
C VAL A 374 14.76 22.92 30.33
N ARG A 375 15.15 22.19 31.39
CA ARG A 375 14.42 22.15 32.67
C ARG A 375 14.28 23.56 33.26
N ALA A 376 15.37 24.33 33.31
CA ALA A 376 15.36 25.68 33.85
C ALA A 376 14.47 26.63 33.03
N LEU A 377 14.59 26.62 31.69
CA LEU A 377 13.80 27.50 30.81
C LEU A 377 12.31 27.18 30.83
N VAL A 378 11.95 25.89 30.90
CA VAL A 378 10.55 25.46 31.03
C VAL A 378 9.96 25.92 32.36
N ALA A 379 10.74 25.92 33.45
CA ALA A 379 10.28 26.42 34.74
C ALA A 379 10.08 27.96 34.76
N LEU A 380 10.92 28.72 34.05
CA LEU A 380 10.92 30.18 34.03
C LEU A 380 9.89 30.82 33.10
N THR A 381 9.39 30.09 32.10
CA THR A 381 8.51 30.62 31.05
C THR A 381 7.23 29.81 30.95
N ARG A 382 6.11 30.43 30.56
CA ARG A 382 4.84 29.71 30.33
C ARG A 382 4.64 29.30 28.88
N ASP A 383 5.03 30.18 27.96
CA ASP A 383 4.68 30.09 26.53
C ASP A 383 5.83 29.63 25.63
N LEU A 384 6.97 29.24 26.22
CA LEU A 384 8.10 28.67 25.47
C LEU A 384 7.84 27.20 25.10
N ARG A 385 8.14 26.88 23.84
CA ARG A 385 8.26 25.52 23.31
C ARG A 385 9.71 25.25 22.94
N ILE A 386 10.17 24.04 23.24
CA ILE A 386 11.54 23.61 22.95
C ILE A 386 11.48 22.37 22.06
N LEU A 387 12.20 22.43 20.94
CA LEU A 387 12.44 21.29 20.04
C LEU A 387 13.91 20.90 20.15
N THR A 388 14.24 19.65 20.46
CA THR A 388 15.63 19.18 20.42
C THR A 388 15.84 18.13 19.34
N THR A 389 17.06 18.03 18.81
CA THR A 389 17.48 16.90 17.97
C THR A 389 18.62 16.16 18.63
N GLY A 390 18.58 14.83 18.59
CA GLY A 390 19.60 13.99 19.22
C GLY A 390 19.52 12.54 18.79
N ARG A 391 20.34 11.69 19.39
CA ARG A 391 20.32 10.24 19.19
C ARG A 391 19.54 9.52 20.28
N ALA A 392 19.60 10.08 21.48
CA ALA A 392 18.84 9.70 22.66
C ALA A 392 17.90 10.85 23.07
N PRO A 393 16.80 10.56 23.78
CA PRO A 393 16.01 11.58 24.46
C PRO A 393 16.83 12.29 25.56
N LEU A 394 16.35 13.44 26.01
CA LEU A 394 16.94 14.18 27.15
C LEU A 394 16.63 13.55 28.51
N GLY A 395 15.66 12.63 28.57
CA GLY A 395 15.26 11.94 29.80
C GLY A 395 14.42 12.82 30.73
N LEU A 396 13.74 13.83 30.20
CA LEU A 396 12.86 14.70 31.01
C LEU A 396 11.45 14.10 31.09
N SER A 397 10.83 14.14 32.27
CA SER A 397 9.49 13.56 32.49
C SER A 397 8.37 14.21 31.65
N SER A 398 8.59 15.42 31.14
CA SER A 398 7.66 16.17 30.29
C SER A 398 8.06 16.21 28.81
N GLU A 399 8.99 15.36 28.40
CA GLU A 399 9.49 15.26 27.03
C GLU A 399 8.59 14.38 26.15
N ALA A 400 8.21 14.89 24.99
CA ALA A 400 7.59 14.10 23.94
C ALA A 400 8.62 13.70 22.89
N VAL A 401 8.82 12.40 22.70
CA VAL A 401 9.84 11.86 21.79
C VAL A 401 9.22 11.51 20.44
N HIS A 402 9.78 12.04 19.35
CA HIS A 402 9.48 11.64 17.97
C HIS A 402 10.64 10.81 17.41
N PRO A 403 10.53 9.47 17.36
CA PRO A 403 11.52 8.64 16.70
C PRO A 403 11.41 8.82 15.18
N LEU A 404 12.44 9.37 14.55
CA LEU A 404 12.46 9.63 13.13
C LEU A 404 12.67 8.31 12.35
N PRO A 405 11.72 7.85 11.51
CA PRO A 405 11.90 6.63 10.73
C PRO A 405 12.89 6.83 9.57
N GLU A 406 13.37 5.73 9.00
CA GLU A 406 14.06 5.72 7.71
C GLU A 406 13.13 6.16 6.57
N LEU A 407 13.69 6.59 5.45
CA LEU A 407 12.89 6.82 4.25
C LEU A 407 12.33 5.50 3.74
N ASP A 408 11.07 5.51 3.32
CA ASP A 408 10.48 4.37 2.62
C ASP A 408 11.24 4.11 1.30
N ARG A 409 11.04 2.91 0.73
CA ARG A 409 11.77 2.49 -0.47
C ARG A 409 11.50 3.40 -1.68
N ALA A 410 10.26 3.84 -1.87
CA ALA A 410 9.91 4.70 -3.00
C ALA A 410 10.55 6.08 -2.86
N THR A 411 10.53 6.65 -1.67
CA THR A 411 11.17 7.94 -1.37
C THR A 411 12.70 7.84 -1.47
N THR A 412 13.30 6.75 -0.99
CA THR A 412 14.74 6.47 -1.10
C THR A 412 15.17 6.41 -2.56
N VAL A 413 14.41 5.70 -3.41
CA VAL A 413 14.65 5.63 -4.86
C VAL A 413 14.51 7.00 -5.51
N ARG A 414 13.46 7.76 -5.18
CA ARG A 414 13.26 9.13 -5.70
C ARG A 414 14.42 10.06 -5.35
N LEU A 415 14.88 10.02 -4.09
CA LEU A 415 16.02 10.81 -3.63
C LEU A 415 17.29 10.40 -4.39
N PHE A 416 17.54 9.09 -4.54
CA PHE A 416 18.69 8.59 -5.29
C PHE A 416 18.66 9.09 -6.74
N GLU A 417 17.53 8.93 -7.44
CA GLU A 417 17.40 9.34 -8.83
C GLU A 417 17.57 10.85 -9.03
N GLN A 418 16.95 11.67 -8.17
CA GLN A 418 17.08 13.12 -8.23
C GLN A 418 18.54 13.55 -8.08
N ARG A 419 19.26 12.95 -7.12
CA ARG A 419 20.67 13.26 -6.85
C ARG A 419 21.61 12.68 -7.91
N ALA A 420 21.32 11.49 -8.42
CA ALA A 420 22.11 10.82 -9.45
C ALA A 420 22.04 11.57 -10.78
N ARG A 421 20.83 11.99 -11.20
CA ARG A 421 20.65 12.81 -12.41
C ARG A 421 21.29 14.19 -12.27
N ALA A 422 21.24 14.81 -11.08
CA ALA A 422 21.97 16.04 -10.80
C ALA A 422 23.49 15.87 -10.89
N ALA A 423 24.00 14.69 -10.50
CA ALA A 423 25.42 14.38 -10.57
C ALA A 423 25.89 14.03 -12.00
N ARG A 424 25.04 13.34 -12.79
CA ARG A 424 25.28 13.01 -14.21
C ARG A 424 23.93 12.89 -14.96
N PRO A 425 23.51 13.92 -15.73
CA PRO A 425 22.19 13.95 -16.38
C PRO A 425 21.89 12.75 -17.31
N GLY A 426 22.91 12.21 -18.00
CA GLY A 426 22.79 11.04 -18.88
C GLY A 426 23.04 9.69 -18.21
N ALA A 427 22.96 9.59 -16.88
CA ALA A 427 23.16 8.33 -16.19
C ALA A 427 22.05 7.32 -16.50
N GLU A 428 22.42 6.11 -16.92
CA GLU A 428 21.49 4.97 -16.94
C GLU A 428 21.16 4.53 -15.51
N LEU A 429 19.86 4.49 -15.19
CA LEU A 429 19.33 4.14 -13.87
C LEU A 429 18.32 2.99 -13.98
N PRO A 430 18.77 1.74 -14.19
CA PRO A 430 17.87 0.59 -14.30
C PRO A 430 17.09 0.35 -13.00
N ALA A 431 15.76 0.27 -13.08
CA ALA A 431 14.86 0.24 -11.92
C ALA A 431 15.18 -0.88 -10.93
N ARG A 432 15.47 -2.11 -11.41
CA ARG A 432 15.81 -3.26 -10.56
C ARG A 432 17.09 -3.03 -9.75
N GLN A 433 18.14 -2.52 -10.39
CA GLN A 433 19.43 -2.26 -9.78
C GLN A 433 19.38 -1.07 -8.81
N VAL A 434 18.63 -0.01 -9.15
CA VAL A 434 18.40 1.13 -8.25
C VAL A 434 17.61 0.70 -7.01
N ALA A 435 16.57 -0.11 -7.19
CA ALA A 435 15.77 -0.61 -6.09
C ALA A 435 16.60 -1.50 -5.16
N GLU A 436 17.52 -2.31 -5.70
CA GLU A 436 18.44 -3.14 -4.91
C GLU A 436 19.50 -2.31 -4.18
N LEU A 437 20.09 -1.32 -4.86
CA LEU A 437 21.01 -0.36 -4.26
C LEU A 437 20.34 0.38 -3.09
N CYS A 438 19.15 0.92 -3.30
CA CYS A 438 18.40 1.65 -2.27
C CYS A 438 18.02 0.76 -1.09
N ARG A 439 17.71 -0.53 -1.33
CA ARG A 439 17.48 -1.52 -0.26
C ARG A 439 18.73 -1.68 0.62
N ARG A 440 19.92 -1.71 0.02
CA ARG A 440 21.20 -1.82 0.73
C ARG A 440 21.67 -0.53 1.41
N LEU A 441 21.01 0.61 1.14
CA LEU A 441 21.37 1.91 1.73
C LEU A 441 20.60 2.25 3.02
N ASP A 442 19.81 1.30 3.54
CA ASP A 442 19.05 1.39 4.80
C ASP A 442 18.08 2.57 4.90
N GLY A 443 17.63 3.12 3.76
CA GLY A 443 16.75 4.29 3.75
C GLY A 443 17.36 5.54 4.41
N LEU A 444 18.69 5.60 4.59
CA LEU A 444 19.40 6.74 5.16
C LEU A 444 19.64 7.81 4.09
N PRO A 445 19.00 9.00 4.18
CA PRO A 445 19.18 10.07 3.19
C PRO A 445 20.65 10.40 2.92
N LEU A 446 21.49 10.44 3.95
CA LEU A 446 22.92 10.71 3.79
C LEU A 446 23.63 9.63 2.97
N ALA A 447 23.34 8.35 3.22
CA ALA A 447 23.94 7.25 2.47
C ALA A 447 23.51 7.30 0.99
N VAL A 448 22.25 7.66 0.74
CA VAL A 448 21.70 7.86 -0.60
C VAL A 448 22.40 8.99 -1.34
N GLU A 449 22.57 10.15 -0.70
CA GLU A 449 23.25 11.30 -1.30
C GLU A 449 24.73 11.00 -1.62
N LEU A 450 25.42 10.28 -0.73
CA LEU A 450 26.79 9.83 -0.95
C LEU A 450 26.89 8.82 -2.11
N ALA A 451 25.96 7.87 -2.20
CA ALA A 451 25.92 6.89 -3.29
C ALA A 451 25.61 7.56 -4.64
N ALA A 452 24.61 8.45 -4.65
CA ALA A 452 24.22 9.19 -5.84
C ALA A 452 25.37 10.07 -6.38
N ALA A 453 26.20 10.65 -5.49
CA ALA A 453 27.37 11.42 -5.90
C ALA A 453 28.39 10.59 -6.70
N ARG A 454 28.45 9.26 -6.48
CA ARG A 454 29.36 8.34 -7.19
C ARG A 454 28.96 8.02 -8.62
N VAL A 455 27.71 8.32 -9.00
CA VAL A 455 27.22 8.15 -10.38
C VAL A 455 28.04 8.97 -11.39
N ARG A 456 28.74 10.02 -10.93
CA ARG A 456 29.71 10.77 -11.75
C ARG A 456 30.83 9.91 -12.35
N VAL A 457 31.24 8.86 -11.63
CA VAL A 457 32.44 8.07 -11.97
C VAL A 457 32.19 6.56 -12.00
N MET A 458 30.97 6.10 -11.72
CA MET A 458 30.62 4.68 -11.61
C MET A 458 29.16 4.40 -12.02
N SER A 459 28.90 3.20 -12.57
CA SER A 459 27.54 2.75 -12.89
C SER A 459 26.78 2.25 -11.65
N VAL A 460 25.45 2.21 -11.71
CA VAL A 460 24.62 1.66 -10.61
C VAL A 460 24.92 0.18 -10.37
N ALA A 461 25.12 -0.59 -11.43
CA ALA A 461 25.44 -2.02 -11.34
C ALA A 461 26.80 -2.27 -10.64
N ASP A 462 27.81 -1.45 -10.93
CA ASP A 462 29.11 -1.53 -10.27
C ASP A 462 29.04 -1.13 -8.79
N MET A 463 28.23 -0.12 -8.45
CA MET A 463 28.00 0.27 -7.07
C MET A 463 27.35 -0.85 -6.25
N THR A 464 26.33 -1.52 -6.79
CA THR A 464 25.68 -2.65 -6.11
C THR A 464 26.64 -3.80 -5.83
N ARG A 465 27.61 -4.04 -6.74
CA ARG A 465 28.64 -5.08 -6.57
C ARG A 465 29.71 -4.70 -5.55
N ARG A 466 30.03 -3.41 -5.42
CA ARG A 466 31.10 -2.90 -4.54
C ARG A 466 30.61 -2.43 -3.17
N LEU A 467 29.31 -2.47 -2.94
CA LEU A 467 28.70 -2.13 -1.66
C LEU A 467 29.13 -3.04 -0.50
N ASP A 468 29.78 -4.18 -0.78
CA ASP A 468 30.36 -5.05 0.25
C ASP A 468 31.53 -4.35 0.99
N ASP A 469 32.15 -3.33 0.37
CA ASP A 469 33.05 -2.36 1.03
C ASP A 469 32.43 -0.95 0.96
N ARG A 470 31.27 -0.82 1.61
CA ARG A 470 30.45 0.39 1.63
C ARG A 470 31.20 1.64 2.10
N PHE A 471 32.11 1.49 3.06
CA PHE A 471 32.88 2.62 3.58
C PHE A 471 33.90 3.11 2.57
N ALA A 472 34.61 2.22 1.86
CA ALA A 472 35.50 2.66 0.79
C ALA A 472 34.70 3.37 -0.33
N LEU A 473 33.52 2.85 -0.66
CA LEU A 473 32.63 3.37 -1.68
C LEU A 473 32.05 4.74 -1.31
N LEU A 474 31.60 4.97 -0.07
CA LEU A 474 30.87 6.18 0.35
C LEU A 474 31.76 7.28 0.99
N ARG A 475 33.02 7.39 0.56
CA ARG A 475 33.93 8.50 0.93
C ARG A 475 33.75 9.76 0.06
N GLY A 476 33.66 10.95 0.66
CA GLY A 476 33.79 12.22 -0.08
C GLY A 476 32.46 12.89 -0.43
N GLY A 477 31.68 13.20 0.60
CA GLY A 477 30.48 14.03 0.51
C GLY A 477 30.77 15.50 0.13
N PRO A 478 29.71 16.31 0.03
CA PRO A 478 29.81 17.71 -0.38
C PRO A 478 30.83 18.50 0.47
N ARG A 479 31.63 19.38 -0.16
CA ARG A 479 32.71 20.13 0.54
C ARG A 479 32.16 21.08 1.61
N ASP A 480 30.94 21.55 1.40
CA ASP A 480 30.12 22.41 2.26
C ASP A 480 29.44 21.64 3.42
N ALA A 481 29.45 20.30 3.43
CA ALA A 481 28.99 19.52 4.58
C ALA A 481 30.05 19.54 5.71
N PRO A 482 29.63 19.59 7.01
CA PRO A 482 30.52 19.44 8.15
C PRO A 482 31.39 18.19 8.02
N LEU A 483 32.66 18.24 8.45
CA LEU A 483 33.63 17.12 8.32
C LEU A 483 33.03 15.76 8.75
N ARG A 484 32.27 15.75 9.85
CA ARG A 484 31.56 14.58 10.40
C ARG A 484 30.48 13.98 9.50
N HIS A 485 29.90 14.75 8.57
CA HIS A 485 28.88 14.30 7.62
C HIS A 485 29.45 14.04 6.21
N ARG A 486 30.77 14.16 6.02
CA ARG A 486 31.41 13.95 4.70
C ARG A 486 31.57 12.48 4.33
N THR A 487 31.51 11.56 5.28
CA THR A 487 31.52 10.11 5.00
C THR A 487 30.56 9.40 5.95
N LEU A 488 29.97 8.31 5.48
CA LEU A 488 29.15 7.45 6.35
C LEU A 488 29.99 6.89 7.50
N HIS A 489 31.28 6.62 7.24
CA HIS A 489 32.25 6.21 8.26
C HIS A 489 32.36 7.26 9.37
N ALA A 490 32.50 8.55 9.04
CA ALA A 490 32.66 9.60 10.04
C ALA A 490 31.43 9.76 10.95
N VAL A 491 30.22 9.48 10.44
CA VAL A 491 28.99 9.52 11.25
C VAL A 491 28.95 8.38 12.27
N VAL A 492 29.34 7.17 11.85
CA VAL A 492 29.32 5.96 12.70
C VAL A 492 30.53 5.93 13.64
N ASP A 493 31.71 6.32 13.18
CA ASP A 493 32.95 6.44 13.95
C ASP A 493 32.79 7.42 15.12
N TRP A 494 32.09 8.51 14.86
CA TRP A 494 31.70 9.45 15.90
C TRP A 494 30.72 8.84 16.91
N SER A 495 29.72 8.05 16.48
CA SER A 495 28.86 7.27 17.39
C SER A 495 29.64 6.32 18.27
N TRP A 496 30.60 5.63 17.66
CA TRP A 496 31.43 4.64 18.30
C TRP A 496 32.29 5.21 19.41
N ASN A 497 32.86 6.41 19.19
CA ASN A 497 33.73 7.06 20.16
C ASN A 497 33.01 7.56 21.41
N LEU A 498 31.68 7.68 21.39
CA LEU A 498 30.86 8.03 22.56
C LEU A 498 30.48 6.82 23.42
N LEU A 499 30.65 5.60 22.91
CA LEU A 499 30.27 4.40 23.64
C LEU A 499 31.26 4.09 24.75
N GLU A 500 30.72 3.56 25.85
CA GLU A 500 31.49 2.90 26.89
C GLU A 500 32.17 1.61 26.37
N PRO A 501 33.23 1.11 27.04
CA PRO A 501 33.96 -0.07 26.60
C PRO A 501 33.09 -1.33 26.41
N ALA A 502 32.11 -1.55 27.30
CA ALA A 502 31.17 -2.67 27.21
C ALA A 502 30.32 -2.60 25.93
N GLY A 503 29.71 -1.45 25.64
CA GLY A 503 28.93 -1.22 24.42
C GLY A 503 29.74 -1.38 23.13
N ARG A 504 31.02 -0.98 23.13
CA ARG A 504 31.91 -1.22 21.98
C ARG A 504 32.17 -2.70 21.75
N THR A 505 32.44 -3.46 22.81
CA THR A 505 32.67 -4.92 22.71
C THR A 505 31.39 -5.63 22.25
N ALA A 506 30.24 -5.24 22.80
CA ALA A 506 28.95 -5.78 22.41
C ALA A 506 28.66 -5.56 20.91
N LEU A 507 28.87 -4.34 20.39
CA LEU A 507 28.69 -4.07 18.97
C LEU A 507 29.61 -4.92 18.08
N ARG A 508 30.88 -5.12 18.44
CA ARG A 508 31.79 -5.98 17.64
C ARG A 508 31.29 -7.41 17.56
N ALA A 509 30.95 -8.01 18.71
CA ALA A 509 30.47 -9.38 18.77
C ALA A 509 29.13 -9.55 18.02
N LEU A 510 28.14 -8.71 18.37
CA LEU A 510 26.79 -8.80 17.83
C LEU A 510 26.71 -8.44 16.33
N SER A 511 27.72 -7.75 15.77
CA SER A 511 27.78 -7.44 14.32
C SER A 511 27.85 -8.69 13.42
N VAL A 512 28.10 -9.87 14.01
CA VAL A 512 28.09 -11.15 13.30
C VAL A 512 26.69 -11.55 12.82
N PHE A 513 25.63 -11.04 13.44
CA PHE A 513 24.24 -11.36 13.09
C PHE A 513 23.72 -10.48 11.92
N PRO A 514 23.46 -11.05 10.73
CA PRO A 514 22.88 -10.30 9.62
C PRO A 514 21.39 -9.97 9.81
N GLY A 515 20.63 -10.82 10.52
CA GLY A 515 19.17 -10.74 10.64
C GLY A 515 18.65 -10.07 11.91
N GLY A 516 19.52 -9.37 12.65
CA GLY A 516 19.24 -9.02 14.05
C GLY A 516 19.27 -10.25 14.97
N PHE A 517 18.93 -10.09 16.24
CA PHE A 517 19.11 -11.11 17.26
C PHE A 517 18.16 -10.90 18.44
N THR A 518 17.93 -11.96 19.22
CA THR A 518 17.22 -11.89 20.51
C THR A 518 18.18 -11.56 21.64
N ALA A 519 17.66 -11.17 22.81
CA ALA A 519 18.48 -11.02 24.02
C ALA A 519 19.20 -12.33 24.41
N GLU A 520 18.57 -13.49 24.20
CA GLU A 520 19.16 -14.81 24.42
C GLU A 520 20.35 -15.06 23.48
N ALA A 521 20.21 -14.75 22.20
CA ALA A 521 21.29 -14.86 21.22
C ALA A 521 22.43 -13.88 21.55
N ALA A 522 22.11 -12.67 22.01
CA ALA A 522 23.12 -11.72 22.46
C ALA A 522 23.89 -12.23 23.69
N ALA A 523 23.18 -12.77 24.68
CA ALA A 523 23.79 -13.34 25.88
C ALA A 523 24.77 -14.47 25.56
N HIS A 524 24.44 -15.34 24.60
CA HIS A 524 25.32 -16.42 24.16
C HIS A 524 26.63 -15.92 23.53
N LEU A 525 26.61 -14.74 22.89
CA LEU A 525 27.81 -14.13 22.31
C LEU A 525 28.60 -13.26 23.29
N LEU A 526 27.94 -12.73 24.32
CA LEU A 526 28.51 -11.74 25.24
C LEU A 526 28.90 -12.32 26.61
N GLY A 527 28.45 -13.51 26.99
CA GLY A 527 28.73 -14.13 28.28
C GLY A 527 29.05 -15.63 28.22
N ASP A 528 29.61 -16.16 29.32
CA ASP A 528 29.96 -17.57 29.53
C ASP A 528 28.72 -18.47 29.86
N GLY A 529 27.61 -18.40 29.11
CA GLY A 529 26.49 -19.36 29.24
C GLY A 529 25.05 -18.86 28.99
N PRO A 530 24.03 -19.75 29.09
CA PRO A 530 22.68 -19.59 28.52
C PRO A 530 21.68 -18.72 29.33
N SER A 531 22.13 -17.87 30.25
CA SER A 531 21.26 -16.91 30.95
C SER A 531 21.87 -15.51 30.84
N PRO A 532 21.13 -14.48 30.38
CA PRO A 532 21.66 -13.12 30.33
C PRO A 532 22.02 -12.68 31.74
N ALA A 533 23.30 -12.37 31.99
CA ALA A 533 23.68 -11.60 33.16
C ALA A 533 22.96 -10.23 33.09
N PRO A 534 22.60 -9.61 34.23
CA PRO A 534 21.94 -8.30 34.27
C PRO A 534 22.60 -7.26 33.34
N ASP A 535 23.92 -7.32 33.22
CA ASP A 535 24.79 -6.47 32.40
C ASP A 535 24.47 -6.48 30.88
N VAL A 536 23.99 -7.60 30.32
CA VAL A 536 23.72 -7.71 28.87
C VAL A 536 22.48 -6.91 28.47
N LEU A 537 21.41 -6.97 29.26
CA LEU A 537 20.17 -6.24 28.95
C LEU A 537 20.39 -4.73 29.09
N ASP A 538 21.13 -4.30 30.12
CA ASP A 538 21.50 -2.90 30.31
C ASP A 538 22.35 -2.40 29.13
N THR A 539 23.36 -3.18 28.71
CA THR A 539 24.17 -2.85 27.52
C THR A 539 23.33 -2.76 26.23
N LEU A 540 22.36 -3.67 26.04
CA LEU A 540 21.46 -3.63 24.88
C LEU A 540 20.50 -2.43 24.92
N ALA A 541 20.04 -2.05 26.11
CA ALA A 541 19.22 -0.86 26.34
C ALA A 541 20.03 0.41 26.01
N ASP A 542 21.26 0.54 26.51
CA ASP A 542 22.13 1.68 26.21
C ASP A 542 22.41 1.81 24.71
N LEU A 543 22.68 0.69 24.03
CA LEU A 543 22.87 0.68 22.58
C LEU A 543 21.60 1.04 21.80
N ALA A 544 20.42 0.69 22.32
CA ALA A 544 19.14 1.08 21.73
C ALA A 544 18.85 2.57 21.96
N ASP A 545 19.09 3.09 23.17
CA ASP A 545 18.94 4.49 23.53
C ASP A 545 19.85 5.39 22.70
N GLN A 546 21.05 4.91 22.35
CA GLN A 546 21.96 5.59 21.43
C GLN A 546 21.61 5.41 19.95
N SER A 547 20.46 4.79 19.63
CA SER A 547 20.00 4.50 18.27
C SER A 547 20.98 3.65 17.43
N LEU A 548 21.81 2.82 18.07
CA LEU A 548 22.72 1.86 17.40
C LEU A 548 22.06 0.49 17.22
N LEU A 549 21.12 0.16 18.09
CA LEU A 549 20.18 -0.94 17.95
C LEU A 549 18.76 -0.42 17.77
N LYS A 550 17.98 -1.11 16.95
CA LYS A 550 16.53 -0.98 16.86
C LYS A 550 15.88 -2.10 17.64
N VAL A 551 14.85 -1.77 18.40
CA VAL A 551 14.00 -2.74 19.08
C VAL A 551 12.71 -2.89 18.28
N ALA A 552 12.36 -4.13 17.94
CA ALA A 552 11.13 -4.46 17.25
C ALA A 552 10.44 -5.64 17.94
N ASP A 553 9.15 -5.49 18.22
CA ASP A 553 8.32 -6.60 18.69
C ASP A 553 7.84 -7.41 17.49
N THR A 554 8.13 -8.70 17.52
CA THR A 554 7.72 -9.67 16.49
C THR A 554 6.84 -10.75 17.11
N GLY A 555 6.16 -11.53 16.27
CA GLY A 555 5.38 -12.69 16.75
C GLY A 555 6.20 -13.75 17.49
N SER A 556 7.53 -13.71 17.42
CA SER A 556 8.46 -14.57 18.15
C SER A 556 9.14 -13.87 19.35
N GLY A 557 8.72 -12.65 19.69
CA GLY A 557 9.26 -11.84 20.79
C GLY A 557 10.04 -10.60 20.34
N THR A 558 10.66 -9.92 21.31
CA THR A 558 11.44 -8.70 21.08
C THR A 558 12.77 -9.02 20.41
N ARG A 559 13.07 -8.29 19.32
CA ARG A 559 14.31 -8.43 18.55
C ARG A 559 15.08 -7.13 18.49
N PHE A 560 16.39 -7.25 18.55
CA PHE A 560 17.34 -6.18 18.34
C PHE A 560 17.91 -6.26 16.93
N ARG A 561 18.06 -5.13 16.26
CA ARG A 561 18.64 -5.07 14.92
C ARG A 561 19.58 -3.88 14.79
N MET A 562 20.79 -4.14 14.30
CA MET A 562 21.69 -3.09 13.84
C MET A 562 21.31 -2.62 12.44
N LEU A 563 21.49 -1.34 12.17
CA LEU A 563 21.57 -0.87 10.79
C LEU A 563 22.77 -1.51 10.11
N GLU A 564 22.64 -1.85 8.82
CA GLU A 564 23.72 -2.51 8.06
C GLU A 564 25.01 -1.68 8.11
N THR A 565 24.89 -0.36 8.04
CA THR A 565 26.01 0.58 8.27
C THR A 565 26.75 0.38 9.58
N VAL A 566 26.03 0.32 10.70
CA VAL A 566 26.60 0.14 12.03
C VAL A 566 27.21 -1.25 12.16
N ARG A 567 26.54 -2.25 11.59
CA ARG A 567 27.00 -3.65 11.57
C ARG A 567 28.33 -3.80 10.83
N GLU A 568 28.44 -3.28 9.61
CA GLU A 568 29.69 -3.32 8.84
C GLU A 568 30.84 -2.59 9.55
N PHE A 569 30.54 -1.44 10.17
CA PHE A 569 31.53 -0.66 10.93
C PHE A 569 32.06 -1.46 12.13
N ALA A 570 31.15 -2.05 12.90
CA ALA A 570 31.48 -2.84 14.06
C ALA A 570 32.20 -4.15 13.68
N ALA A 571 31.84 -4.78 12.55
CA ALA A 571 32.53 -5.94 12.00
C ALA A 571 33.98 -5.60 11.61
N ALA A 572 34.22 -4.45 10.95
CA ALA A 572 35.58 -4.02 10.65
C ALA A 572 36.42 -3.75 11.90
N HIS A 573 35.80 -3.28 12.98
CA HIS A 573 36.48 -3.13 14.28
C HIS A 573 36.75 -4.47 14.95
N ARG A 574 35.84 -5.44 14.85
CA ARG A 574 36.06 -6.83 15.28
C ARG A 574 37.26 -7.46 14.57
N ASP A 575 37.35 -7.26 13.25
CA ASP A 575 38.46 -7.77 12.44
C ASP A 575 39.80 -7.15 12.87
N ARG A 576 39.85 -5.83 13.09
CA ARG A 576 41.04 -5.13 13.60
C ARG A 576 41.44 -5.57 15.01
N ALA A 577 40.47 -5.91 15.84
CA ALA A 577 40.70 -6.45 17.18
C ALA A 577 41.13 -7.92 17.18
N GLY A 578 41.08 -8.61 16.04
CA GLY A 578 41.42 -10.04 15.93
C GLY A 578 40.38 -10.98 16.55
N GLU A 579 39.17 -10.50 16.81
CA GLU A 579 38.12 -11.22 17.54
C GLU A 579 37.24 -12.11 16.63
N THR A 580 37.42 -12.04 15.30
CA THR A 580 36.52 -12.66 14.32
C THR A 580 36.43 -14.18 14.44
N GLU A 581 37.54 -14.85 14.74
CA GLU A 581 37.55 -16.31 14.91
C GLU A 581 36.77 -16.73 16.16
N HIS A 582 36.97 -16.02 17.27
CA HIS A 582 36.28 -16.25 18.53
C HIS A 582 34.77 -16.03 18.39
N VAL A 583 34.35 -14.89 17.84
CA VAL A 583 32.94 -14.54 17.64
C VAL A 583 32.26 -15.52 16.67
N THR A 584 32.97 -15.95 15.62
CA THR A 584 32.43 -16.98 14.71
C THR A 584 32.23 -18.32 15.45
N GLY A 585 33.16 -18.71 16.33
CA GLY A 585 33.00 -19.87 17.20
C GLY A 585 31.72 -19.79 18.04
N GLN A 586 31.49 -18.64 18.71
CA GLN A 586 30.29 -18.42 19.52
C GLN A 586 29.00 -18.44 18.69
N LEU A 587 29.00 -17.87 17.48
CA LEU A 587 27.86 -17.95 16.56
C LEU A 587 27.54 -19.41 16.20
N LEU A 588 28.55 -20.24 15.93
CA LEU A 588 28.35 -21.65 15.59
C LEU A 588 27.84 -22.46 16.78
N LEU A 589 28.36 -22.20 17.98
CA LEU A 589 27.85 -22.81 19.23
C LEU A 589 26.38 -22.45 19.44
N TRP A 590 26.03 -21.16 19.38
CA TRP A 590 24.65 -20.70 19.48
C TRP A 590 23.75 -21.36 18.44
N ALA A 591 24.17 -21.39 17.18
CA ALA A 591 23.38 -21.96 16.09
C ALA A 591 23.19 -23.48 16.24
N ARG A 592 24.21 -24.18 16.77
CA ARG A 592 24.14 -25.61 17.08
C ARG A 592 23.15 -25.86 18.22
N ASP A 593 23.24 -25.11 19.32
CA ASP A 593 22.34 -25.26 20.47
C ASP A 593 20.89 -24.92 20.08
N PHE A 594 20.71 -23.87 19.28
CA PHE A 594 19.42 -23.52 18.68
C PHE A 594 18.86 -24.68 17.85
N GLY A 595 19.72 -25.28 17.01
CA GLY A 595 19.39 -26.42 16.16
C GLY A 595 19.03 -27.67 16.95
N LEU A 596 19.82 -28.03 17.97
CA LEU A 596 19.58 -29.19 18.83
C LEU A 596 18.24 -29.09 19.56
N ALA A 597 17.94 -27.92 20.13
CA ALA A 597 16.70 -27.68 20.84
C ALA A 597 15.44 -27.73 19.95
N ARG A 598 15.58 -27.54 18.62
CA ARG A 598 14.45 -27.34 17.70
C ARG A 598 14.45 -28.23 16.46
N HIS A 599 15.33 -29.22 16.39
CA HIS A 599 15.57 -30.04 15.21
C HIS A 599 14.31 -30.71 14.64
N ASP A 600 13.36 -31.14 15.48
CA ASP A 600 12.09 -31.77 15.10
C ASP A 600 10.86 -30.89 15.37
N ALA A 601 11.03 -29.72 15.97
CA ALA A 601 9.96 -28.77 16.32
C ALA A 601 9.07 -28.34 15.14
N PRO A 602 9.57 -28.17 13.89
CA PRO A 602 8.72 -27.94 12.72
C PRO A 602 7.66 -29.02 12.45
N PHE A 603 7.84 -30.21 13.02
CA PHE A 603 6.95 -31.37 12.89
C PHE A 603 6.33 -31.79 14.23
N GLY A 604 6.43 -30.94 15.25
CA GLY A 604 5.87 -31.16 16.57
C GLY A 604 4.39 -30.76 16.71
N PRO A 605 3.88 -30.69 17.94
CA PRO A 605 2.49 -30.33 18.23
C PRO A 605 2.17 -28.84 18.09
N ASP A 606 3.17 -27.97 18.25
CA ASP A 606 3.07 -26.54 17.96
C ASP A 606 4.09 -26.13 16.88
N PRO A 607 3.84 -26.55 15.63
CA PRO A 607 4.74 -26.21 14.53
C PRO A 607 4.73 -24.70 14.22
N TYR A 608 3.67 -23.97 14.63
CA TYR A 608 3.50 -22.57 14.31
C TYR A 608 4.51 -21.70 15.05
N THR A 609 4.61 -21.84 16.37
CA THR A 609 5.60 -21.12 17.17
C THR A 609 7.01 -21.47 16.71
N ALA A 610 7.26 -22.74 16.41
CA ALA A 610 8.54 -23.19 15.87
C ALA A 610 8.88 -22.52 14.54
N TRP A 611 7.97 -22.50 13.57
CA TRP A 611 8.19 -21.86 12.28
C TRP A 611 8.45 -20.35 12.38
N HIS A 612 7.70 -19.63 13.23
CA HIS A 612 7.94 -18.20 13.45
C HIS A 612 9.32 -17.94 14.07
N GLY A 613 9.69 -18.72 15.08
CA GLY A 613 11.01 -18.62 15.71
C GLY A 613 12.15 -18.92 14.73
N ILE A 614 12.05 -20.02 13.97
CA ILE A 614 13.08 -20.41 13.00
C ILE A 614 13.18 -19.41 11.85
N ARG A 615 12.04 -18.89 11.36
CA ARG A 615 12.03 -17.88 10.29
C ARG A 615 12.67 -16.57 10.74
N ALA A 616 12.44 -16.16 11.99
CA ALA A 616 13.07 -14.97 12.55
C ALA A 616 14.61 -15.09 12.60
N GLU A 617 15.14 -16.31 12.79
CA GLU A 617 16.58 -16.60 12.79
C GLU A 617 17.13 -17.08 11.45
N HIS A 618 16.31 -17.04 10.38
CA HIS A 618 16.65 -17.66 9.10
C HIS A 618 18.01 -17.22 8.54
N ASP A 619 18.25 -15.91 8.48
CA ASP A 619 19.49 -15.35 7.92
C ASP A 619 20.71 -15.69 8.78
N ASN A 620 20.54 -15.73 10.10
CA ASN A 620 21.59 -16.09 11.06
C ASN A 620 21.97 -17.57 10.91
N LEU A 621 20.98 -18.45 10.78
CA LEU A 621 21.17 -19.89 10.57
C LEU A 621 21.81 -20.19 9.21
N VAL A 622 21.42 -19.49 8.14
CA VAL A 622 22.04 -19.65 6.81
C VAL A 622 23.50 -19.23 6.84
N LEU A 623 23.84 -18.14 7.54
CA LEU A 623 25.23 -17.74 7.74
C LEU A 623 26.01 -18.81 8.52
N ALA A 624 25.47 -19.27 9.65
CA ALA A 624 26.10 -20.30 10.48
C ALA A 624 26.34 -21.59 9.69
N LEU A 625 25.37 -22.04 8.89
CA LEU A 625 25.49 -23.22 8.05
C LEU A 625 26.63 -23.11 7.01
N ARG A 626 26.75 -21.95 6.34
CA ARG A 626 27.84 -21.70 5.38
C ARG A 626 29.21 -21.75 6.06
N LEU A 627 29.32 -21.13 7.23
CA LEU A 627 30.56 -21.12 8.02
C LEU A 627 30.90 -22.53 8.55
N ALA A 628 29.91 -23.28 9.01
CA ALA A 628 30.06 -24.66 9.46
C ALA A 628 30.52 -25.58 8.32
N LEU A 629 29.94 -25.45 7.12
CA LEU A 629 30.37 -26.20 5.92
C LEU A 629 31.81 -25.87 5.55
N ALA A 630 32.19 -24.60 5.54
CA ALA A 630 33.55 -24.16 5.24
C ALA A 630 34.58 -24.72 6.24
N ARG A 631 34.20 -24.79 7.52
CA ARG A 631 35.03 -25.32 8.62
C ARG A 631 34.95 -26.84 8.79
N ARG A 632 34.06 -27.52 8.05
CA ARG A 632 33.73 -28.95 8.21
C ARG A 632 33.25 -29.31 9.64
N ASP A 633 32.52 -28.40 10.27
CA ASP A 633 31.89 -28.61 11.57
C ASP A 633 30.58 -29.41 11.41
N ALA A 634 30.72 -30.74 11.39
CA ALA A 634 29.62 -31.66 11.17
C ALA A 634 28.49 -31.59 12.24
N PRO A 635 28.77 -31.46 13.56
CA PRO A 635 27.73 -31.23 14.57
C PRO A 635 26.83 -30.02 14.25
N THR A 636 27.43 -28.88 13.90
CA THR A 636 26.67 -27.66 13.59
C THR A 636 25.92 -27.79 12.26
N VAL A 637 26.53 -28.40 11.23
CA VAL A 637 25.85 -28.72 9.96
C VAL A 637 24.63 -29.61 10.19
N ALA A 638 24.72 -30.62 11.07
CA ALA A 638 23.60 -31.49 11.40
C ALA A 638 22.47 -30.72 12.12
N ALA A 639 22.80 -29.98 13.17
CA ALA A 639 21.81 -29.24 13.98
C ALA A 639 21.10 -28.14 13.19
N VAL A 640 21.87 -27.27 12.52
CA VAL A 640 21.32 -26.17 11.70
C VAL A 640 20.63 -26.70 10.45
N GLY A 641 21.19 -27.75 9.83
CA GLY A 641 20.62 -28.42 8.66
C GLY A 641 19.24 -29.01 8.96
N ALA A 642 19.05 -29.66 10.11
CA ALA A 642 17.75 -30.22 10.51
C ALA A 642 16.65 -29.15 10.54
N VAL A 643 16.95 -28.00 11.16
CA VAL A 643 16.02 -26.88 11.31
C VAL A 643 15.72 -26.18 9.98
N LEU A 644 16.74 -25.83 9.19
CA LEU A 644 16.55 -25.15 7.90
C LEU A 644 15.87 -26.06 6.88
N CYS A 645 16.24 -27.34 6.82
CA CYS A 645 15.55 -28.30 5.96
C CYS A 645 14.12 -28.52 6.42
N GLY A 646 13.86 -28.56 7.73
CA GLY A 646 12.53 -28.70 8.29
C GLY A 646 11.64 -27.55 7.89
N LEU A 647 12.13 -26.31 8.02
CA LEU A 647 11.41 -25.13 7.54
C LEU A 647 11.19 -25.21 6.02
N TRP A 648 12.24 -25.29 5.21
CA TRP A 648 12.09 -25.25 3.75
C TRP A 648 11.25 -26.38 3.16
N ALA A 649 11.25 -27.56 3.78
CA ALA A 649 10.38 -28.67 3.38
C ALA A 649 8.90 -28.35 3.62
N THR A 650 8.56 -27.68 4.74
CA THR A 650 7.17 -27.24 4.98
C THR A 650 6.78 -26.05 4.12
N GLU A 651 7.75 -25.25 3.67
CA GLU A 651 7.54 -24.15 2.71
C GLU A 651 7.61 -24.60 1.23
N GLY A 652 7.79 -25.89 0.93
CA GLY A 652 7.91 -26.38 -0.45
C GLY A 652 9.08 -25.77 -1.25
N ASN A 653 10.13 -25.26 -0.57
CA ASN A 653 11.23 -24.54 -1.21
C ASN A 653 12.32 -25.49 -1.73
N HIS A 654 11.97 -26.30 -2.73
CA HIS A 654 12.84 -27.33 -3.30
C HIS A 654 14.13 -26.77 -3.93
N ALA A 655 14.07 -25.55 -4.46
CA ALA A 655 15.22 -24.85 -5.03
C ALA A 655 16.35 -24.63 -4.02
N ARG A 656 16.02 -24.45 -2.73
CA ARG A 656 17.01 -24.34 -1.65
C ARG A 656 17.41 -25.68 -1.04
N LEU A 657 16.48 -26.65 -1.01
CA LEU A 657 16.73 -27.97 -0.43
C LEU A 657 17.71 -28.82 -1.26
N ILE A 658 17.60 -28.79 -2.60
CA ILE A 658 18.41 -29.66 -3.47
C ILE A 658 19.92 -29.37 -3.36
N PRO A 659 20.40 -28.10 -3.50
CA PRO A 659 21.81 -27.79 -3.33
C PRO A 659 22.31 -28.10 -1.91
N LEU A 660 21.50 -27.80 -0.90
CA LEU A 660 21.85 -28.09 0.49
C LEU A 660 22.03 -29.59 0.75
N ALA A 661 21.18 -30.44 0.16
CA ALA A 661 21.30 -31.88 0.29
C ALA A 661 22.62 -32.42 -0.24
N ALA A 662 23.14 -31.84 -1.33
CA ALA A 662 24.45 -32.20 -1.87
C ALA A 662 25.59 -31.78 -0.92
N GLU A 663 25.60 -30.53 -0.48
CA GLU A 663 26.67 -29.96 0.35
C GLU A 663 26.69 -30.54 1.77
N ALA A 664 25.56 -30.48 2.47
CA ALA A 664 25.44 -31.03 3.83
C ALA A 664 25.54 -32.56 3.84
N GLY A 665 25.00 -33.24 2.82
CA GLY A 665 25.14 -34.70 2.70
C GLY A 665 26.59 -35.15 2.55
N ALA A 666 27.41 -34.39 1.80
CA ALA A 666 28.85 -34.65 1.71
C ALA A 666 29.54 -34.46 3.07
N ALA A 667 29.25 -33.37 3.78
CA ALA A 667 29.84 -33.07 5.09
C ALA A 667 29.50 -34.14 6.16
N LEU A 668 28.29 -34.69 6.13
CA LEU A 668 27.81 -35.66 7.12
C LEU A 668 28.20 -37.12 6.80
N THR A 669 28.79 -37.40 5.63
CA THR A 669 29.03 -38.78 5.16
C THR A 669 29.91 -39.62 6.11
N HIS A 670 30.90 -39.01 6.75
CA HIS A 670 31.82 -39.69 7.67
C HIS A 670 31.62 -39.32 9.14
N TYR A 671 30.62 -38.48 9.43
CA TYR A 671 30.37 -37.99 10.78
C TYR A 671 29.81 -39.10 11.68
N ARG A 672 30.38 -39.22 12.89
CA ARG A 672 29.89 -40.08 13.96
C ARG A 672 29.43 -39.17 15.11
N PRO A 673 28.12 -38.96 15.29
CA PRO A 673 27.63 -38.03 16.30
C PRO A 673 27.82 -38.60 17.71
N GLU A 674 28.21 -37.72 18.63
CA GLU A 674 28.05 -37.94 20.07
C GLU A 674 26.57 -38.09 20.44
N PRO A 675 26.22 -38.73 21.58
CA PRO A 675 24.84 -39.05 21.95
C PRO A 675 23.86 -37.86 21.86
N GLU A 676 24.30 -36.67 22.27
CA GLU A 676 23.50 -35.44 22.23
C GLU A 676 23.17 -34.95 20.81
N HIS A 677 24.01 -35.29 19.81
CA HIS A 677 23.86 -34.85 18.41
C HIS A 677 23.14 -35.87 17.52
N VAL A 678 22.87 -37.08 18.02
CA VAL A 678 22.30 -38.20 17.24
C VAL A 678 20.95 -37.82 16.63
N GLU A 679 20.06 -37.20 17.40
CA GLU A 679 18.68 -36.92 16.98
C GLU A 679 18.63 -35.82 15.91
N ALA A 680 19.39 -34.74 16.09
CA ALA A 680 19.55 -33.70 15.08
C ALA A 680 20.18 -34.25 13.80
N THR A 681 21.20 -35.10 13.91
CA THR A 681 21.83 -35.76 12.75
C THR A 681 20.85 -36.67 12.03
N ARG A 682 20.03 -37.45 12.76
CA ARG A 682 18.99 -38.29 12.15
C ARG A 682 17.99 -37.43 11.39
N THR A 683 17.52 -36.35 12.00
CA THR A 683 16.51 -35.48 11.39
C THR A 683 17.04 -34.80 10.14
N ALA A 684 18.26 -34.23 10.18
CA ALA A 684 18.90 -33.68 8.98
C ALA A 684 19.03 -34.75 7.87
N ALA A 685 19.57 -35.92 8.20
CA ALA A 685 19.76 -37.00 7.22
C ALA A 685 18.44 -37.48 6.59
N VAL A 686 17.36 -37.56 7.38
CA VAL A 686 16.02 -37.91 6.90
C VAL A 686 15.49 -36.87 5.94
N LEU A 687 15.48 -35.59 6.33
CA LEU A 687 14.90 -34.52 5.50
C LEU A 687 15.67 -34.34 4.18
N LEU A 688 17.00 -34.45 4.23
CA LEU A 688 17.85 -34.42 3.04
C LEU A 688 17.67 -35.66 2.14
N ALA A 689 17.31 -36.81 2.71
CA ALA A 689 17.07 -38.03 1.94
C ALA A 689 15.65 -38.11 1.33
N VAL A 690 14.65 -37.53 2.00
CA VAL A 690 13.26 -37.47 1.50
C VAL A 690 13.12 -36.45 0.37
N SER A 691 13.85 -35.33 0.41
CA SER A 691 13.69 -34.24 -0.56
C SER A 691 13.84 -34.68 -2.04
N PRO A 692 14.85 -35.49 -2.44
CA PRO A 692 14.96 -36.00 -3.80
C PRO A 692 13.87 -37.01 -4.19
N LEU A 693 13.34 -37.79 -3.24
CA LEU A 693 12.28 -38.78 -3.49
C LEU A 693 10.98 -38.10 -3.93
N LEU A 694 10.67 -36.92 -3.38
CA LEU A 694 9.53 -36.11 -3.80
C LEU A 694 9.66 -35.61 -5.25
N GLY A 695 10.90 -35.47 -5.75
CA GLY A 695 11.21 -35.12 -7.14
C GLY A 695 11.41 -36.33 -8.07
N GLY A 696 11.13 -37.55 -7.60
CA GLY A 696 11.28 -38.79 -8.40
C GLY A 696 12.70 -39.34 -8.51
N ALA A 697 13.68 -38.75 -7.79
CA ALA A 697 15.05 -39.24 -7.73
C ALA A 697 15.28 -40.19 -6.54
N PRO A 698 16.14 -41.21 -6.66
CA PRO A 698 16.43 -42.10 -5.54
C PRO A 698 17.12 -41.36 -4.39
N ALA A 699 16.84 -41.78 -3.15
CA ALA A 699 17.50 -41.22 -1.97
C ALA A 699 19.02 -41.42 -2.04
N PRO A 700 19.85 -40.41 -1.68
CA PRO A 700 21.31 -40.51 -1.75
C PRO A 700 21.86 -41.67 -0.91
N PRO A 701 22.62 -42.63 -1.49
CA PRO A 701 23.13 -43.80 -0.77
C PRO A 701 23.95 -43.46 0.49
N ARG A 702 24.67 -42.34 0.46
CA ARG A 702 25.48 -41.85 1.60
C ARG A 702 24.63 -41.49 2.81
N LEU A 703 23.47 -40.85 2.61
CA LEU A 703 22.53 -40.52 3.68
C LEU A 703 21.85 -41.76 4.24
N LEU A 704 21.50 -42.72 3.38
CA LEU A 704 20.97 -44.02 3.82
C LEU A 704 21.99 -44.79 4.67
N ALA A 705 23.26 -44.79 4.27
CA ALA A 705 24.33 -45.40 5.05
C ALA A 705 24.56 -44.68 6.40
N LEU A 706 24.42 -43.36 6.46
CA LEU A 706 24.40 -42.62 7.72
C LEU A 706 23.25 -43.06 8.62
N LEU A 707 22.01 -43.09 8.11
CA LEU A 707 20.83 -43.49 8.89
C LEU A 707 20.94 -44.93 9.46
N ARG A 708 21.54 -45.87 8.72
CA ARG A 708 21.77 -47.25 9.19
C ARG A 708 22.85 -47.36 10.28
N ARG A 709 23.79 -46.40 10.33
CA ARG A 709 24.84 -46.36 11.36
C ARG A 709 24.36 -45.74 12.67
N LEU A 710 23.39 -44.83 12.61
CA LEU A 710 22.80 -44.23 13.80
C LEU A 710 22.02 -45.27 14.61
N PRO A 711 22.03 -45.19 15.95
CA PRO A 711 21.29 -46.12 16.79
C PRO A 711 19.78 -46.09 16.44
N PRO A 712 19.09 -47.23 16.55
CA PRO A 712 17.64 -47.29 16.40
C PRO A 712 16.98 -46.42 17.48
N ALA A 713 15.84 -45.83 17.14
CA ALA A 713 15.03 -45.01 18.03
C ALA A 713 13.55 -45.35 17.77
N PRO A 714 12.67 -45.30 18.78
CA PRO A 714 11.24 -45.55 18.59
C PRO A 714 10.67 -44.54 17.58
N ALA A 715 9.74 -44.93 16.71
CA ALA A 715 9.14 -44.02 15.74
C ALA A 715 8.02 -43.16 16.36
N ASP A 716 8.33 -42.40 17.39
CA ASP A 716 7.41 -41.49 18.11
C ASP A 716 7.38 -40.06 17.55
N THR A 717 8.37 -39.68 16.73
CA THR A 717 8.39 -38.42 15.97
C THR A 717 8.42 -38.66 14.47
N LEU A 718 7.94 -37.68 13.68
CA LEU A 718 7.88 -37.81 12.23
C LEU A 718 9.26 -38.09 11.60
N PRO A 719 10.35 -37.37 11.96
CA PRO A 719 11.68 -37.69 11.46
C PRO A 719 12.14 -39.12 11.81
N ARG A 720 11.81 -39.63 13.01
CA ARG A 720 12.17 -41.01 13.41
C ARG A 720 11.42 -42.06 12.60
N ALA A 721 10.11 -41.87 12.38
CA ALA A 721 9.29 -42.75 11.55
C ALA A 721 9.76 -42.79 10.09
N LEU A 722 10.01 -41.64 9.47
CA LEU A 722 10.58 -41.55 8.14
C LEU A 722 11.99 -42.17 8.08
N GLY A 723 12.80 -41.98 9.12
CA GLY A 723 14.12 -42.60 9.23
C GLY A 723 14.08 -44.12 9.31
N ALA A 724 13.11 -44.72 10.01
CA ALA A 724 12.92 -46.17 10.04
C ALA A 724 12.56 -46.72 8.65
N LEU A 725 11.67 -46.03 7.93
CA LEU A 725 11.30 -46.37 6.56
C LEU A 725 12.51 -46.27 5.60
N LEU A 726 13.28 -45.19 5.66
CA LEU A 726 14.47 -44.99 4.82
C LEU A 726 15.59 -46.00 5.10
N ARG A 727 15.74 -46.47 6.35
CA ARG A 727 16.72 -47.53 6.69
C ARG A 727 16.45 -48.83 5.91
N GLY A 728 15.18 -49.14 5.64
CA GLY A 728 14.73 -50.28 4.85
C GLY A 728 14.87 -50.12 3.33
N ALA A 729 15.33 -48.97 2.81
CA ALA A 729 15.63 -48.80 1.40
C ALA A 729 16.84 -49.67 0.96
N PRO A 730 16.95 -50.08 -0.31
CA PRO A 730 15.96 -49.90 -1.37
C PRO A 730 14.77 -50.87 -1.28
N GLY A 731 14.84 -51.89 -0.41
CA GLY A 731 13.82 -52.97 -0.32
C GLY A 731 12.39 -52.46 -0.14
N VAL A 732 12.18 -51.51 0.79
CA VAL A 732 10.86 -50.90 1.05
C VAL A 732 10.29 -50.15 -0.17
N PHE A 733 11.14 -49.64 -1.06
CA PHE A 733 10.75 -48.94 -2.28
C PHE A 733 10.77 -49.86 -3.53
N GLY A 734 11.22 -51.11 -3.37
CA GLY A 734 11.34 -52.09 -4.44
C GLY A 734 10.00 -52.69 -4.85
N ARG A 735 10.00 -53.60 -5.84
CA ARG A 735 8.79 -54.31 -6.28
C ARG A 735 8.28 -55.33 -5.25
N ASP A 736 9.18 -55.89 -4.45
CA ASP A 736 8.81 -56.75 -3.32
C ASP A 736 8.18 -55.89 -2.21
N ARG A 737 6.96 -56.25 -1.83
CA ARG A 737 6.13 -55.49 -0.89
C ARG A 737 6.22 -56.03 0.53
N THR A 738 6.85 -57.19 0.75
CA THR A 738 7.03 -57.75 2.09
C THR A 738 7.72 -56.80 3.08
N PRO A 739 8.77 -56.04 2.74
CA PRO A 739 9.40 -55.12 3.67
C PRO A 739 8.48 -53.93 4.03
N LEU A 740 7.68 -53.45 3.07
CA LEU A 740 6.72 -52.37 3.29
C LEU A 740 5.53 -52.86 4.13
N ASP A 741 5.02 -54.06 3.85
CA ASP A 741 3.89 -54.65 4.58
C ASP A 741 4.24 -54.92 6.05
N ALA A 742 5.48 -55.30 6.34
CA ALA A 742 5.96 -55.40 7.72
C ALA A 742 5.91 -54.06 8.46
N LEU A 743 6.28 -52.95 7.81
CA LEU A 743 6.21 -51.60 8.40
C LEU A 743 4.76 -51.12 8.56
N ARG A 744 3.88 -51.45 7.61
CA ARG A 744 2.43 -51.15 7.68
C ARG A 744 1.73 -51.91 8.80
N GLY A 745 2.19 -53.12 9.12
CA GLY A 745 1.73 -53.93 10.24
C GLY A 745 2.44 -53.65 11.57
N SER A 746 3.29 -52.62 11.65
CA SER A 746 4.01 -52.27 12.87
C SER A 746 3.06 -51.89 14.01
N GLY A 747 3.43 -52.24 15.24
CA GLY A 747 2.74 -51.79 16.46
C GLY A 747 2.98 -50.30 16.78
N GLU A 748 3.86 -49.62 16.04
CA GLU A 748 4.14 -48.19 16.17
C GLU A 748 3.23 -47.38 15.21
N PRO A 749 2.19 -46.67 15.71
CA PRO A 749 1.14 -46.09 14.86
C PRO A 749 1.65 -45.07 13.85
N LEU A 750 2.64 -44.25 14.25
CA LEU A 750 3.21 -43.22 13.38
C LEU A 750 4.02 -43.83 12.23
N LEU A 751 4.77 -44.90 12.49
CA LEU A 751 5.50 -45.65 11.45
C LEU A 751 4.53 -46.34 10.49
N ALA A 752 3.50 -47.00 11.02
CA ALA A 752 2.46 -47.62 10.21
C ALA A 752 1.74 -46.58 9.32
N GLY A 753 1.41 -45.40 9.88
CA GLY A 753 0.80 -44.30 9.14
C GLY A 753 1.68 -43.75 8.02
N VAL A 754 2.97 -43.49 8.30
CA VAL A 754 3.94 -43.04 7.28
C VAL A 754 4.16 -44.12 6.20
N ALA A 755 4.19 -45.40 6.58
CA ALA A 755 4.29 -46.52 5.64
C ALA A 755 3.03 -46.66 4.75
N GLU A 756 1.83 -46.46 5.30
CA GLU A 756 0.59 -46.40 4.50
C GLU A 756 0.60 -45.18 3.55
N GLY A 757 1.20 -44.07 3.96
CA GLY A 757 1.43 -42.91 3.08
C GLY A 757 2.33 -43.25 1.88
N LEU A 758 3.47 -43.90 2.11
CA LEU A 758 4.33 -44.40 1.03
C LEU A 758 3.59 -45.42 0.15
N ALA A 759 2.84 -46.33 0.76
CA ALA A 759 2.04 -47.32 0.02
C ALA A 759 1.03 -46.63 -0.90
N ALA A 760 0.40 -45.53 -0.48
CA ALA A 760 -0.50 -44.75 -1.32
C ALA A 760 0.19 -44.20 -2.59
N TYR A 761 1.45 -43.75 -2.50
CA TYR A 761 2.23 -43.33 -3.68
C TYR A 761 2.64 -44.51 -4.57
N LEU A 762 3.06 -45.62 -3.97
CA LEU A 762 3.48 -46.80 -4.71
C LEU A 762 2.33 -47.45 -5.46
N TRP A 763 1.15 -47.60 -4.84
CA TRP A 763 -0.04 -48.14 -5.49
C TRP A 763 -0.56 -47.22 -6.59
N GLU A 764 -0.44 -45.90 -6.44
CA GLU A 764 -0.77 -44.98 -7.54
C GLU A 764 0.18 -45.18 -8.73
N ASN A 765 1.50 -45.28 -8.49
CA ASN A 765 2.47 -45.56 -9.55
C ASN A 765 2.28 -46.95 -10.17
N GLU A 766 1.73 -47.89 -9.41
CA GLU A 766 1.30 -49.20 -9.88
C GLU A 766 -0.13 -49.22 -10.42
N ASP A 767 -0.75 -48.07 -10.65
CA ASP A 767 -2.07 -47.96 -11.23
C ASP A 767 -3.11 -48.82 -10.48
N GLU A 768 -3.14 -48.67 -9.16
CA GLU A 768 -4.03 -49.36 -8.23
C GLU A 768 -4.72 -48.32 -7.32
N PRO A 769 -5.59 -47.44 -7.86
CA PRO A 769 -6.11 -46.24 -7.21
C PRO A 769 -7.01 -46.56 -6.02
N GLU A 770 -7.74 -47.68 -6.04
CA GLU A 770 -8.53 -48.11 -4.89
C GLU A 770 -7.64 -48.57 -3.73
N ARG A 771 -6.52 -49.24 -4.03
CA ARG A 771 -5.52 -49.60 -3.02
C ARG A 771 -4.79 -48.36 -2.53
N ALA A 772 -4.48 -47.42 -3.41
CA ALA A 772 -3.89 -46.13 -3.06
C ALA A 772 -4.82 -45.32 -2.13
N MET A 773 -6.11 -45.25 -2.47
CA MET A 773 -7.15 -44.58 -1.68
C MET A 773 -7.31 -45.23 -0.31
N LYS A 774 -7.35 -46.58 -0.25
CA LYS A 774 -7.42 -47.32 1.01
C LYS A 774 -6.20 -47.09 1.89
N ALA A 775 -5.01 -47.05 1.31
CA ALA A 775 -3.77 -46.74 2.01
C ALA A 775 -3.77 -45.29 2.54
N ALA A 776 -4.16 -44.31 1.72
CA ALA A 776 -4.28 -42.92 2.14
C ALA A 776 -5.32 -42.71 3.26
N ARG A 777 -6.44 -43.44 3.24
CA ARG A 777 -7.44 -43.41 4.34
C ARG A 777 -6.86 -43.98 5.63
N ARG A 778 -6.10 -45.07 5.55
CA ARG A 778 -5.42 -45.66 6.71
C ARG A 778 -4.31 -44.76 7.26
N MET A 779 -3.56 -44.09 6.39
CA MET A 779 -2.61 -43.05 6.80
C MET A 779 -3.33 -41.97 7.62
N LEU A 780 -4.46 -41.45 7.11
CA LEU A 780 -5.24 -40.44 7.82
C LEU A 780 -5.73 -40.94 9.20
N THR A 781 -6.31 -42.14 9.26
CA THR A 781 -6.75 -42.74 10.54
C THR A 781 -5.59 -42.94 11.52
N ALA A 782 -4.42 -43.34 11.02
CA ALA A 782 -3.22 -43.51 11.86
C ALA A 782 -2.71 -42.18 12.43
N VAL A 783 -2.91 -41.05 11.74
CA VAL A 783 -2.43 -39.72 12.19
C VAL A 783 -3.50 -38.87 12.90
N GLU A 784 -4.78 -39.21 12.81
CA GLU A 784 -5.89 -38.48 13.48
C GLU A 784 -5.75 -38.46 15.01
N GLY A 785 -5.12 -39.48 15.62
CA GLY A 785 -4.83 -39.53 17.05
C GLY A 785 -3.58 -38.76 17.51
N HIS A 786 -2.79 -38.22 16.58
CA HIS A 786 -1.55 -37.51 16.89
C HIS A 786 -1.72 -35.99 16.80
N ARG A 787 -1.15 -35.27 17.76
CA ARG A 787 -1.01 -33.81 17.73
C ARG A 787 0.16 -33.43 16.80
N ILE A 788 0.06 -33.72 15.51
CA ILE A 788 1.05 -33.29 14.50
C ILE A 788 0.27 -32.70 13.31
N PRO A 789 0.01 -31.38 13.32
CA PRO A 789 -0.80 -30.71 12.28
C PRO A 789 -0.31 -30.99 10.86
N TRP A 790 1.01 -30.99 10.66
CA TRP A 790 1.61 -31.18 9.34
C TRP A 790 1.30 -32.56 8.72
N LEU A 791 1.22 -33.62 9.54
CA LEU A 791 0.87 -34.95 9.06
C LEU A 791 -0.59 -35.07 8.64
N GLN A 792 -1.48 -34.36 9.33
CA GLN A 792 -2.89 -34.28 8.95
C GLN A 792 -3.04 -33.59 7.59
N VAL A 793 -2.27 -32.51 7.36
CA VAL A 793 -2.23 -31.81 6.07
C VAL A 793 -1.73 -32.75 4.97
N ILE A 794 -0.63 -33.47 5.16
CA ILE A 794 -0.11 -34.44 4.17
C ILE A 794 -1.16 -35.51 3.84
N ALA A 795 -1.74 -36.15 4.85
CA ALA A 795 -2.73 -37.21 4.65
C ALA A 795 -3.99 -36.71 3.93
N ARG A 796 -4.50 -35.53 4.33
CA ARG A 796 -5.68 -34.90 3.71
C ARG A 796 -5.39 -34.41 2.29
N SER A 797 -4.21 -33.84 2.05
CA SER A 797 -3.77 -33.45 0.70
C SER A 797 -3.70 -34.65 -0.22
N ARG A 798 -3.13 -35.77 0.26
CA ARG A 798 -3.02 -37.00 -0.52
C ARG A 798 -4.38 -37.59 -0.88
N LEU A 799 -5.33 -37.59 0.06
CA LEU A 799 -6.71 -37.99 -0.20
C LEU A 799 -7.40 -37.04 -1.19
N GLY A 800 -7.19 -35.74 -1.04
CA GLY A 800 -7.71 -34.73 -1.96
C GLY A 800 -7.24 -34.97 -3.40
N GLU A 801 -5.94 -35.18 -3.58
CA GLU A 801 -5.33 -35.50 -4.88
C GLU A 801 -5.94 -36.76 -5.52
N LEU A 802 -6.00 -37.86 -4.77
CA LEU A 802 -6.57 -39.12 -5.26
C LEU A 802 -8.06 -38.99 -5.56
N CYS A 803 -8.82 -38.21 -4.78
CA CYS A 803 -10.23 -37.93 -5.03
C CYS A 803 -10.42 -37.11 -6.32
N LEU A 804 -9.59 -36.09 -6.58
CA LEU A 804 -9.64 -35.32 -7.82
C LEU A 804 -9.39 -36.21 -9.04
N ARG A 805 -8.38 -37.09 -8.98
CA ARG A 805 -8.08 -38.06 -10.06
C ARG A 805 -9.23 -39.04 -10.28
N ALA A 806 -9.97 -39.39 -9.23
CA ALA A 806 -11.14 -40.25 -9.28
C ALA A 806 -12.47 -39.52 -9.61
N GLU A 807 -12.44 -38.23 -9.99
CA GLU A 807 -13.61 -37.39 -10.25
C GLU A 807 -14.59 -37.27 -9.05
N ARG A 808 -14.06 -37.40 -7.83
CA ARG A 808 -14.82 -37.27 -6.57
C ARG A 808 -14.64 -35.86 -5.99
N GLY A 809 -15.05 -34.85 -6.76
CA GLY A 809 -14.82 -33.43 -6.46
C GLY A 809 -15.30 -33.00 -5.07
N GLU A 810 -16.49 -33.42 -4.63
CA GLU A 810 -17.01 -33.09 -3.30
C GLU A 810 -16.13 -33.64 -2.15
N GLU A 811 -15.67 -34.88 -2.28
CA GLU A 811 -14.79 -35.50 -1.29
C GLU A 811 -13.42 -34.84 -1.30
N ALA A 812 -12.89 -34.53 -2.50
CA ALA A 812 -11.64 -33.79 -2.65
C ALA A 812 -11.69 -32.44 -1.94
N VAL A 813 -12.70 -31.62 -2.25
CA VAL A 813 -12.90 -30.30 -1.62
C VAL A 813 -13.03 -30.43 -0.11
N ARG A 814 -13.73 -31.45 0.41
CA ARG A 814 -13.85 -31.68 1.85
C ARG A 814 -12.48 -31.91 2.49
N HIS A 815 -11.67 -32.81 1.94
CA HIS A 815 -10.34 -33.10 2.48
C HIS A 815 -9.40 -31.89 2.38
N LEU A 816 -9.36 -31.22 1.22
CA LEU A 816 -8.50 -30.05 0.99
C LEU A 816 -8.90 -28.86 1.88
N ARG A 817 -10.20 -28.64 2.10
CA ARG A 817 -10.69 -27.60 3.02
C ARG A 817 -10.24 -27.83 4.45
N GLU A 818 -10.30 -29.06 4.95
CA GLU A 818 -9.78 -29.35 6.30
C GLU A 818 -8.26 -29.16 6.37
N ALA A 819 -7.51 -29.53 5.31
CA ALA A 819 -6.07 -29.28 5.25
C ALA A 819 -5.74 -27.77 5.29
N VAL A 820 -6.50 -26.95 4.56
CA VAL A 820 -6.35 -25.49 4.56
C VAL A 820 -6.70 -24.91 5.94
N ARG A 821 -7.75 -25.38 6.62
CA ARG A 821 -8.10 -24.92 7.98
C ARG A 821 -6.99 -25.18 8.99
N VAL A 822 -6.28 -26.29 8.85
CA VAL A 822 -5.10 -26.56 9.69
C VAL A 822 -4.00 -25.54 9.39
N LEU A 823 -3.81 -25.09 8.16
CA LEU A 823 -2.76 -24.13 7.79
C LEU A 823 -3.15 -22.65 7.95
N ASP A 824 -4.44 -22.29 7.91
CA ASP A 824 -4.93 -20.90 7.92
C ASP A 824 -4.44 -20.01 9.09
N PRO A 825 -4.17 -20.53 10.32
CA PRO A 825 -3.57 -19.73 11.40
C PRO A 825 -2.20 -19.10 11.08
N LEU A 826 -1.58 -19.45 9.94
CA LEU A 826 -0.24 -18.98 9.52
C LEU A 826 -0.20 -17.74 8.63
N GLY A 827 -1.36 -17.17 8.28
CA GLY A 827 -1.44 -16.05 7.33
C GLY A 827 -1.22 -16.47 5.86
N ASP A 828 -0.90 -15.50 5.00
CA ASP A 828 -0.75 -15.68 3.54
C ASP A 828 0.53 -16.46 3.19
N ARG A 829 0.47 -17.78 3.36
CA ARG A 829 1.48 -18.70 2.86
C ARG A 829 1.23 -19.07 1.39
N PRO A 830 2.31 -19.29 0.60
CA PRO A 830 2.16 -19.89 -0.72
C PRO A 830 1.53 -21.28 -0.62
N ASP A 831 0.64 -21.60 -1.57
CA ASP A 831 -0.06 -22.88 -1.66
C ASP A 831 0.87 -24.01 -2.13
N THR A 832 1.84 -24.39 -1.28
CA THR A 832 2.96 -25.27 -1.63
C THR A 832 2.56 -26.71 -1.94
N MET A 833 1.42 -27.15 -1.42
CA MET A 833 0.85 -28.47 -1.67
C MET A 833 -0.28 -28.44 -2.72
N GLY A 834 -0.54 -27.28 -3.33
CA GLY A 834 -1.61 -27.12 -4.31
C GLY A 834 -3.00 -27.39 -3.74
N LEU A 835 -3.24 -27.09 -2.46
CA LEU A 835 -4.51 -27.33 -1.77
C LEU A 835 -5.61 -26.42 -2.31
N ARG A 836 -5.34 -25.12 -2.42
CA ARG A 836 -6.28 -24.13 -2.96
C ARG A 836 -6.49 -24.39 -4.45
N TRP A 837 -5.43 -24.74 -5.17
CA TRP A 837 -5.54 -25.19 -6.56
C TRP A 837 -6.42 -26.43 -6.71
N GLY A 838 -6.21 -27.46 -5.87
CA GLY A 838 -7.04 -28.65 -5.87
C GLY A 838 -8.50 -28.37 -5.53
N MET A 839 -8.79 -27.37 -4.68
CA MET A 839 -10.16 -26.92 -4.43
C MET A 839 -10.80 -26.29 -5.67
N VAL A 840 -10.07 -25.47 -6.44
CA VAL A 840 -10.57 -24.94 -7.73
C VAL A 840 -10.99 -26.08 -8.64
N LEU A 841 -10.13 -27.09 -8.80
CA LEU A 841 -10.43 -28.26 -9.63
C LEU A 841 -11.63 -29.06 -9.11
N GLY A 842 -11.73 -29.22 -7.78
CA GLY A 842 -12.84 -29.92 -7.14
C GLY A 842 -14.19 -29.20 -7.32
N HIS A 843 -14.22 -27.87 -7.22
CA HIS A 843 -15.42 -27.07 -7.48
C HIS A 843 -15.80 -27.06 -8.97
N LEU A 844 -14.82 -27.08 -9.87
CA LEU A 844 -15.07 -27.27 -11.29
C LEU A 844 -15.68 -28.64 -11.60
N GLN A 845 -15.24 -29.71 -10.92
CA GLN A 845 -15.82 -31.05 -11.06
C GLN A 845 -17.28 -31.12 -10.60
N THR A 846 -17.67 -30.35 -9.58
CA THR A 846 -19.05 -30.33 -9.06
C THR A 846 -19.94 -29.31 -9.75
N GLY A 847 -19.40 -28.47 -10.65
CA GLY A 847 -20.13 -27.40 -11.32
C GLY A 847 -20.36 -26.15 -10.46
N GLU A 848 -19.70 -26.03 -9.31
CA GLU A 848 -19.76 -24.85 -8.43
C GLU A 848 -18.84 -23.72 -8.94
N VAL A 849 -19.13 -23.19 -10.13
CA VAL A 849 -18.26 -22.28 -10.87
C VAL A 849 -17.90 -21.00 -10.09
N ASP A 850 -18.84 -20.44 -9.34
CA ASP A 850 -18.59 -19.21 -8.57
C ASP A 850 -17.63 -19.45 -7.39
N GLU A 851 -17.67 -20.64 -6.77
CA GLU A 851 -16.72 -20.98 -5.72
C GLU A 851 -15.34 -21.30 -6.33
N ALA A 852 -15.29 -21.96 -7.50
CA ALA A 852 -14.05 -22.16 -8.23
C ALA A 852 -13.34 -20.83 -8.56
N GLU A 853 -14.07 -19.81 -9.03
CA GLU A 853 -13.51 -18.49 -9.31
C GLU A 853 -13.02 -17.79 -8.04
N ARG A 854 -13.81 -17.78 -6.96
CA ARG A 854 -13.39 -17.20 -5.68
C ARG A 854 -12.10 -17.84 -5.15
N ARG A 855 -12.00 -19.17 -5.25
CA ARG A 855 -10.79 -19.91 -4.83
C ARG A 855 -9.60 -19.63 -5.75
N LEU A 856 -9.83 -19.46 -7.04
CA LEU A 856 -8.80 -19.12 -8.01
C LEU A 856 -8.22 -17.72 -7.74
N GLU A 857 -9.07 -16.73 -7.44
CA GLU A 857 -8.61 -15.40 -7.05
C GLU A 857 -7.79 -15.42 -5.75
N GLN A 858 -8.20 -16.22 -4.77
CA GLN A 858 -7.44 -16.42 -3.53
C GLN A 858 -6.09 -17.09 -3.80
N ALA A 859 -6.05 -18.12 -4.65
CA ALA A 859 -4.82 -18.79 -5.04
C ALA A 859 -3.87 -17.88 -5.81
N ALA A 860 -4.39 -16.99 -6.68
CA ALA A 860 -3.60 -16.03 -7.45
C ALA A 860 -2.97 -14.94 -6.58
N ARG A 861 -3.67 -14.48 -5.52
CA ARG A 861 -3.12 -13.53 -4.54
C ARG A 861 -1.99 -14.13 -3.69
N ASN A 862 -2.06 -15.43 -3.45
CA ASN A 862 -1.17 -16.17 -2.55
C ASN A 862 -0.23 -17.12 -3.31
N GLY A 863 -0.01 -16.91 -4.61
CA GLY A 863 0.97 -17.70 -5.36
C GLY A 863 2.39 -17.43 -4.86
N PRO A 864 3.32 -18.40 -4.92
CA PRO A 864 4.73 -18.12 -4.67
C PRO A 864 5.19 -16.96 -5.56
N GLN A 865 5.89 -15.98 -4.96
CA GLN A 865 6.54 -14.90 -5.72
C GLN A 865 7.38 -15.52 -6.83
N GLU A 866 6.90 -15.36 -8.06
CA GLU A 866 7.58 -15.52 -9.34
C GLU A 866 8.89 -16.31 -9.28
N THR A 867 8.78 -17.63 -9.35
CA THR A 867 9.88 -18.41 -9.93
C THR A 867 9.75 -18.22 -11.44
N GLU A 868 10.56 -17.34 -12.02
CA GLU A 868 10.67 -17.15 -13.48
C GLU A 868 10.77 -18.54 -14.14
N GLY A 869 9.77 -18.89 -14.96
CA GLY A 869 9.82 -20.07 -15.83
C GLY A 869 8.94 -21.28 -15.47
N VAL A 870 8.23 -21.31 -14.33
CA VAL A 870 7.24 -22.39 -14.06
C VAL A 870 5.83 -21.88 -14.40
N PRO A 871 5.20 -22.37 -15.49
CA PRO A 871 3.91 -21.86 -15.93
C PRO A 871 2.77 -22.26 -14.97
N THR A 872 1.93 -21.27 -14.66
CA THR A 872 0.77 -21.43 -13.79
C THR A 872 -0.39 -22.10 -14.54
N PRO A 873 -1.04 -23.12 -13.95
CA PRO A 873 -2.23 -23.75 -14.53
C PRO A 873 -3.48 -22.85 -14.49
N GLU A 874 -3.34 -21.63 -13.96
CA GLU A 874 -4.37 -20.60 -13.82
C GLU A 874 -5.14 -20.34 -15.11
N LEU A 875 -4.47 -20.22 -16.26
CA LEU A 875 -5.16 -19.95 -17.52
C LEU A 875 -6.11 -21.09 -17.92
N GLY A 876 -5.77 -22.33 -17.62
CA GLY A 876 -6.63 -23.49 -17.85
C GLY A 876 -7.89 -23.44 -16.98
N ALA A 877 -7.75 -23.14 -15.68
CA ALA A 877 -8.93 -22.99 -14.80
C ALA A 877 -9.82 -21.79 -15.21
N ARG A 878 -9.23 -20.63 -15.54
CA ARG A 878 -10.00 -19.48 -16.05
C ARG A 878 -10.74 -19.85 -17.34
N ALA A 879 -10.12 -20.66 -18.20
CA ALA A 879 -10.77 -21.13 -19.41
C ALA A 879 -11.98 -22.02 -19.09
N GLU A 880 -11.86 -23.00 -18.19
CA GLU A 880 -12.98 -23.85 -17.77
C GLU A 880 -14.11 -23.05 -17.11
N ILE A 881 -13.79 -22.06 -16.28
CA ILE A 881 -14.78 -21.15 -15.66
C ILE A 881 -15.57 -20.39 -16.72
N GLU A 882 -14.89 -19.79 -17.71
CA GLU A 882 -15.54 -19.06 -18.80
C GLU A 882 -16.39 -19.98 -19.67
N LEU A 883 -15.91 -21.19 -19.98
CA LEU A 883 -16.69 -22.19 -20.73
C LEU A 883 -17.95 -22.60 -19.97
N ALA A 884 -17.84 -22.86 -18.66
CA ALA A 884 -18.97 -23.23 -17.82
C ALA A 884 -20.02 -22.11 -17.69
N ARG A 885 -19.62 -20.84 -17.81
CA ARG A 885 -20.51 -19.66 -17.84
C ARG A 885 -21.12 -19.36 -19.22
N GLY A 886 -20.80 -20.15 -20.25
CA GLY A 886 -21.25 -19.92 -21.63
C GLY A 886 -20.42 -18.90 -22.41
N GLY A 887 -19.29 -18.45 -21.87
CA GLY A 887 -18.31 -17.56 -22.51
C GLY A 887 -17.40 -18.27 -23.51
N THR A 888 -17.96 -19.03 -24.46
CA THR A 888 -17.23 -19.95 -25.34
C THR A 888 -15.99 -19.33 -26.01
N GLU A 889 -16.12 -18.16 -26.65
CA GLU A 889 -14.99 -17.52 -27.34
C GLU A 889 -13.88 -17.05 -26.39
N ARG A 890 -14.23 -16.63 -25.17
CA ARG A 890 -13.26 -16.22 -24.16
C ARG A 890 -12.54 -17.43 -23.57
N GLY A 891 -13.29 -18.47 -23.20
CA GLY A 891 -12.75 -19.73 -22.70
C GLY A 891 -11.78 -20.39 -23.69
N LEU A 892 -12.20 -20.56 -24.96
CA LEU A 892 -11.35 -21.15 -25.99
C LEU A 892 -10.07 -20.31 -26.26
N ARG A 893 -10.16 -18.98 -26.20
CA ARG A 893 -8.99 -18.09 -26.31
C ARG A 893 -8.01 -18.29 -25.16
N LEU A 894 -8.51 -18.44 -23.93
CA LEU A 894 -7.67 -18.71 -22.76
C LEU A 894 -6.98 -20.07 -22.88
N TRP A 895 -7.68 -21.10 -23.37
CA TRP A 895 -7.08 -22.40 -23.66
C TRP A 895 -5.95 -22.33 -24.70
N ARG A 896 -6.12 -21.56 -25.77
CA ARG A 896 -5.04 -21.34 -26.76
C ARG A 896 -3.82 -20.65 -26.15
N ARG A 897 -4.04 -19.69 -25.25
CA ARG A 897 -2.94 -19.03 -24.52
C ARG A 897 -2.25 -19.98 -23.55
N ALA A 898 -3.01 -20.83 -22.85
CA ALA A 898 -2.48 -21.85 -21.95
C ALA A 898 -1.58 -22.85 -22.70
N ALA A 899 -2.00 -23.31 -23.87
CA ALA A 899 -1.23 -24.25 -24.70
C ALA A 899 0.06 -23.65 -25.31
N ALA A 900 0.16 -22.31 -25.40
CA ALA A 900 1.30 -21.60 -26.00
C ALA A 900 2.35 -21.12 -24.98
N LEU A 901 2.06 -21.14 -23.68
CA LEU A 901 2.98 -20.74 -22.60
C LEU A 901 4.34 -21.48 -22.60
N PRO A 902 4.41 -22.80 -22.84
CA PRO A 902 5.67 -23.57 -22.75
C PRO A 902 6.73 -23.16 -23.77
N GLU A 903 6.34 -22.60 -24.93
CA GLU A 903 7.28 -22.13 -25.96
C GLU A 903 8.07 -20.87 -25.53
N ARG A 904 7.70 -20.25 -24.40
CA ARG A 904 8.24 -18.95 -23.95
C ARG A 904 9.09 -19.00 -22.68
N SER A 905 9.11 -20.12 -21.94
CA SER A 905 9.58 -20.13 -20.53
C SER A 905 11.03 -20.61 -20.28
N GLY A 906 11.86 -20.84 -21.29
CA GLY A 906 13.23 -21.31 -21.07
C GLY A 906 13.31 -22.82 -20.75
N GLY A 907 14.53 -23.33 -20.56
CA GLY A 907 14.90 -24.75 -20.64
C GLY A 907 14.15 -25.74 -19.73
N PRO A 908 14.34 -27.05 -19.95
CA PRO A 908 13.49 -28.09 -19.38
C PRO A 908 13.60 -28.24 -17.86
N VAL A 909 12.46 -28.41 -17.19
CA VAL A 909 12.30 -28.49 -15.73
C VAL A 909 12.60 -29.91 -15.22
N LEU A 910 12.27 -30.93 -16.01
CA LEU A 910 12.50 -32.35 -15.68
C LEU A 910 13.60 -33.02 -16.54
N GLY A 911 14.41 -32.23 -17.24
CA GLY A 911 15.46 -32.75 -18.14
C GLY A 911 14.95 -33.49 -19.38
N LEU A 912 13.65 -33.38 -19.68
CA LEU A 912 13.02 -33.85 -20.93
C LEU A 912 12.92 -32.69 -21.91
N GLU A 913 12.81 -32.93 -23.23
CA GLU A 913 12.38 -31.84 -24.14
C GLU A 913 11.09 -31.20 -23.61
N VAL A 914 11.01 -29.86 -23.63
CA VAL A 914 9.86 -29.09 -23.09
C VAL A 914 8.53 -29.60 -23.65
N ASP A 915 8.51 -29.98 -24.93
CA ASP A 915 7.33 -30.54 -25.61
C ASP A 915 6.89 -31.92 -25.12
N LEU A 916 7.76 -32.65 -24.42
CA LEU A 916 7.46 -33.93 -23.84
C LEU A 916 7.06 -33.81 -22.37
N GLU A 917 7.18 -32.66 -21.71
CA GLU A 917 6.85 -32.57 -20.29
C GLU A 917 5.36 -32.93 -20.02
N PRO A 918 5.07 -33.77 -19.00
CA PRO A 918 3.72 -34.29 -18.73
C PRO A 918 2.62 -33.23 -18.67
N TRP A 919 2.88 -32.10 -18.00
CA TRP A 919 1.92 -31.01 -17.84
C TRP A 919 1.69 -30.20 -19.13
N VAL A 920 2.70 -30.12 -20.02
CA VAL A 920 2.58 -29.46 -21.33
C VAL A 920 1.62 -30.24 -22.23
N LEU A 921 1.80 -31.56 -22.27
CA LEU A 921 0.95 -32.45 -23.06
C LEU A 921 -0.49 -32.44 -22.55
N GLU A 922 -0.67 -32.37 -21.23
CA GLU A 922 -2.00 -32.24 -20.63
C GLU A 922 -2.69 -30.92 -21.00
N LEU A 923 -2.01 -29.77 -20.91
CA LEU A 923 -2.59 -28.47 -21.30
C LEU A 923 -2.96 -28.44 -22.79
N ARG A 924 -2.11 -28.97 -23.66
CA ARG A 924 -2.35 -29.05 -25.11
C ARG A 924 -3.52 -30.00 -25.41
N ALA A 925 -3.59 -31.14 -24.74
CA ALA A 925 -4.71 -32.08 -24.86
C ALA A 925 -6.02 -31.43 -24.41
N ALA A 926 -6.06 -30.77 -23.25
CA ALA A 926 -7.23 -30.07 -22.76
C ALA A 926 -7.69 -28.96 -23.71
N ALA A 927 -6.77 -28.18 -24.28
CA ALA A 927 -7.11 -27.17 -25.29
C ALA A 927 -7.75 -27.80 -26.54
N VAL A 928 -7.20 -28.89 -27.07
CA VAL A 928 -7.79 -29.58 -28.23
C VAL A 928 -9.16 -30.17 -27.91
N ALA A 929 -9.31 -30.83 -26.77
CA ALA A 929 -10.58 -31.37 -26.30
C ALA A 929 -11.65 -30.28 -26.14
N ALA A 930 -11.30 -29.12 -25.55
CA ALA A 930 -12.22 -27.99 -25.40
C ALA A 930 -12.70 -27.48 -26.78
N HIS A 931 -11.79 -27.30 -27.73
CA HIS A 931 -12.16 -26.84 -29.08
C HIS A 931 -13.00 -27.88 -29.83
N ALA A 932 -12.72 -29.18 -29.65
CA ALA A 932 -13.52 -30.27 -30.20
C ALA A 932 -14.96 -30.24 -29.66
N HIS A 933 -15.11 -30.20 -28.34
CA HIS A 933 -16.42 -30.17 -27.66
C HIS A 933 -17.32 -29.00 -28.08
N HIS A 934 -16.72 -27.92 -28.58
CA HIS A 934 -17.42 -26.73 -29.07
C HIS A 934 -17.46 -26.61 -30.60
N GLY A 935 -17.02 -27.62 -31.36
CA GLY A 935 -17.07 -27.62 -32.83
C GLY A 935 -16.19 -26.55 -33.49
N ARG A 936 -15.04 -26.24 -32.88
CA ARG A 936 -14.13 -25.15 -33.28
C ARG A 936 -12.69 -25.64 -33.37
N LEU A 937 -12.42 -26.71 -34.11
CA LEU A 937 -11.07 -27.30 -34.21
C LEU A 937 -10.06 -26.44 -34.97
N GLY A 938 -10.49 -25.66 -35.97
CA GLY A 938 -9.58 -24.90 -36.86
C GLY A 938 -8.46 -24.11 -36.16
N PRO A 939 -8.74 -23.32 -35.09
CA PRO A 939 -7.71 -22.59 -34.35
C PRO A 939 -6.65 -23.43 -33.61
N VAL A 940 -6.85 -24.74 -33.47
CA VAL A 940 -5.93 -25.68 -32.78
C VAL A 940 -5.54 -26.87 -33.65
N GLU A 941 -5.79 -26.81 -34.96
CA GLU A 941 -5.53 -27.90 -35.90
C GLU A 941 -4.06 -28.34 -35.90
N GLU A 942 -3.14 -27.37 -35.88
CA GLU A 942 -1.69 -27.61 -35.81
C GLU A 942 -1.29 -28.31 -34.50
N LEU A 943 -1.92 -27.95 -33.37
CA LEU A 943 -1.69 -28.61 -32.09
C LEU A 943 -2.21 -30.05 -32.12
N ALA A 944 -3.42 -30.26 -32.65
CA ALA A 944 -4.03 -31.58 -32.78
C ALA A 944 -3.22 -32.52 -33.71
N ALA A 945 -2.57 -31.97 -34.74
CA ALA A 945 -1.71 -32.71 -35.66
C ALA A 945 -0.37 -33.15 -35.04
N ARG A 946 0.16 -32.41 -34.06
CA ARG A 946 1.43 -32.72 -33.38
C ARG A 946 1.29 -33.72 -32.22
N LEU A 947 0.11 -33.79 -31.60
CA LEU A 947 -0.14 -34.64 -30.43
C LEU A 947 0.12 -36.16 -30.64
N PRO A 948 -0.20 -36.78 -31.81
CA PRO A 948 0.04 -38.21 -32.05
C PRO A 948 1.52 -38.60 -31.94
N GLU A 949 2.40 -37.84 -32.60
CA GLU A 949 3.85 -38.08 -32.58
C GLU A 949 4.40 -38.00 -31.14
N ARG A 950 3.96 -37.01 -30.37
CA ARG A 950 4.41 -36.82 -28.98
C ARG A 950 3.90 -37.92 -28.04
N ALA A 951 2.65 -38.38 -28.21
CA ALA A 951 2.12 -39.51 -27.46
C ALA A 951 2.89 -40.80 -27.78
N ARG A 952 3.19 -41.05 -29.07
CA ARG A 952 4.01 -42.19 -29.50
C ARG A 952 5.40 -42.18 -28.89
N ALA A 953 6.10 -41.05 -28.94
CA ALA A 953 7.43 -40.89 -28.35
C ALA A 953 7.47 -41.13 -26.83
N ARG A 954 6.35 -40.91 -26.11
CA ARG A 954 6.23 -41.32 -24.69
C ARG A 954 5.94 -42.82 -24.56
N LEU A 955 4.96 -43.34 -25.28
CA LEU A 955 4.59 -44.76 -25.22
C LEU A 955 5.73 -45.70 -25.63
N GLU A 956 6.60 -45.29 -26.54
CA GLU A 956 7.78 -46.06 -26.94
C GLU A 956 8.85 -46.15 -25.83
N ARG A 957 8.90 -45.18 -24.90
CA ARG A 957 9.79 -45.23 -23.72
C ARG A 957 9.36 -46.25 -22.68
N GLY A 958 8.07 -46.60 -22.65
CA GLY A 958 7.54 -47.67 -21.80
C GLY A 958 7.57 -47.40 -20.30
N ALA A 959 7.71 -46.14 -19.86
CA ALA A 959 7.63 -45.83 -18.43
C ALA A 959 6.17 -45.91 -17.95
N PRO A 960 5.85 -46.58 -16.83
CA PRO A 960 4.48 -46.68 -16.32
C PRO A 960 3.76 -45.32 -16.13
N ALA A 961 4.52 -44.28 -15.76
CA ALA A 961 4.02 -42.92 -15.58
C ALA A 961 3.56 -42.24 -16.89
N ASP A 962 3.87 -42.81 -18.06
CA ASP A 962 3.49 -42.25 -19.36
C ASP A 962 2.04 -42.55 -19.75
N LEU A 963 1.44 -43.62 -19.19
CA LEU A 963 0.08 -44.05 -19.57
C LEU A 963 -0.99 -42.99 -19.25
N PRO A 964 -1.07 -42.38 -18.04
CA PRO A 964 -2.07 -41.36 -17.75
C PRO A 964 -1.95 -40.10 -18.62
N VAL A 965 -0.71 -39.66 -18.89
CA VAL A 965 -0.42 -38.50 -19.74
C VAL A 965 -0.87 -38.78 -21.18
N CYS A 966 -0.50 -39.93 -21.72
CA CYS A 966 -0.93 -40.36 -23.05
C CYS A 966 -2.44 -40.55 -23.10
N GLY A 967 -3.07 -41.05 -22.04
CA GLY A 967 -4.53 -41.14 -21.96
C GLY A 967 -5.23 -39.79 -22.14
N ALA A 968 -4.69 -38.70 -21.59
CA ALA A 968 -5.23 -37.35 -21.80
C ALA A 968 -5.14 -36.93 -23.27
N VAL A 969 -4.01 -37.24 -23.92
CA VAL A 969 -3.83 -37.01 -25.36
C VAL A 969 -4.81 -37.84 -26.19
N LEU A 970 -4.96 -39.15 -25.91
CA LEU A 970 -5.91 -40.02 -26.60
C LEU A 970 -7.35 -39.52 -26.46
N LEU A 971 -7.72 -38.96 -25.30
CA LEU A 971 -9.04 -38.33 -25.09
C LEU A 971 -9.26 -37.15 -26.02
N ALA A 972 -8.29 -36.24 -26.10
CA ALA A 972 -8.35 -35.08 -26.96
C ALA A 972 -8.43 -35.46 -28.44
N LEU A 973 -7.61 -36.42 -28.87
CA LEU A 973 -7.58 -36.91 -30.24
C LEU A 973 -8.88 -37.64 -30.61
N GLY A 974 -9.38 -38.52 -29.75
CA GLY A 974 -10.63 -39.24 -29.97
C GLY A 974 -11.83 -38.29 -30.07
N THR A 975 -11.89 -37.28 -29.18
CA THR A 975 -12.95 -36.24 -29.22
C THR A 975 -12.86 -35.43 -30.52
N ALA A 976 -11.66 -35.06 -30.96
CA ALA A 976 -11.46 -34.34 -32.23
C ALA A 976 -11.88 -35.18 -33.44
N ASP A 977 -11.56 -36.49 -33.45
CA ASP A 977 -11.89 -37.40 -34.53
C ASP A 977 -13.40 -37.65 -34.65
N LEU A 978 -14.12 -37.74 -33.52
CA LEU A 978 -15.59 -37.81 -33.54
C LEU A 978 -16.20 -36.59 -34.24
N VAL A 979 -15.71 -35.38 -33.90
CA VAL A 979 -16.23 -34.12 -34.45
C VAL A 979 -15.87 -33.98 -35.93
N ARG A 980 -14.63 -34.29 -36.30
CA ARG A 980 -14.15 -34.24 -37.69
C ARG A 980 -14.85 -35.28 -38.56
N GLY A 981 -14.92 -36.52 -38.09
CA GLY A 981 -15.57 -37.63 -38.78
C GLY A 981 -17.06 -37.38 -38.99
N ALA A 982 -17.76 -36.79 -38.01
CA ALA A 982 -19.16 -36.39 -38.16
C ALA A 982 -19.36 -35.24 -39.15
N ALA A 983 -18.48 -34.23 -39.13
CA ALA A 983 -18.56 -33.09 -40.07
C ALA A 983 -18.27 -33.50 -41.52
N GLU A 984 -17.38 -34.48 -41.73
CA GLU A 984 -16.93 -34.92 -43.05
C GLU A 984 -17.62 -36.20 -43.56
N GLY A 985 -18.47 -36.84 -42.75
CA GLY A 985 -19.15 -38.09 -43.09
C GLY A 985 -18.22 -39.31 -43.17
N ARG A 986 -17.06 -39.28 -42.50
CA ARG A 986 -16.05 -40.35 -42.54
C ARG A 986 -16.23 -41.35 -41.40
N ALA A 987 -16.98 -42.43 -41.65
CA ALA A 987 -17.26 -43.48 -40.66
C ALA A 987 -16.00 -44.11 -40.03
N ALA A 988 -14.94 -44.32 -40.82
CA ALA A 988 -13.67 -44.87 -40.32
C ALA A 988 -12.99 -43.95 -39.27
N THR A 989 -13.10 -42.64 -39.44
CA THR A 989 -12.57 -41.66 -38.49
C THR A 989 -13.38 -41.60 -37.20
N VAL A 990 -14.70 -41.79 -37.31
CA VAL A 990 -15.59 -41.93 -36.15
C VAL A 990 -15.25 -43.20 -35.35
N ASP A 991 -15.09 -44.36 -36.01
CA ASP A 991 -14.69 -45.62 -35.36
C ASP A 991 -13.32 -45.50 -34.66
N ALA A 992 -12.33 -44.91 -35.31
CA ALA A 992 -11.03 -44.63 -34.70
C ALA A 992 -11.17 -43.74 -33.45
N GLY A 993 -11.99 -42.69 -33.52
CA GLY A 993 -12.30 -41.82 -32.38
C GLY A 993 -12.95 -42.56 -31.21
N VAL A 994 -13.94 -43.43 -31.49
CA VAL A 994 -14.60 -44.28 -30.47
C VAL A 994 -13.61 -45.22 -29.78
N ARG A 995 -12.73 -45.89 -30.55
CA ARG A 995 -11.70 -46.80 -30.01
C ARG A 995 -10.66 -46.07 -29.18
N LEU A 996 -10.22 -44.88 -29.63
CA LEU A 996 -9.31 -44.02 -28.86
C LEU A 996 -9.94 -43.63 -27.51
N LEU A 997 -11.21 -43.22 -27.50
CA LEU A 997 -11.91 -42.87 -26.27
C LEU A 997 -12.09 -44.08 -25.33
N ALA A 998 -12.37 -45.28 -25.86
CA ALA A 998 -12.43 -46.50 -25.06
C ALA A 998 -11.09 -46.82 -24.37
N LEU A 999 -9.95 -46.60 -25.04
CA LEU A 999 -8.62 -46.76 -24.42
C LEU A 999 -8.36 -45.79 -23.27
N THR A 1000 -8.95 -44.58 -23.29
CA THR A 1000 -8.70 -43.57 -22.25
C THR A 1000 -9.11 -44.04 -20.85
N GLU A 1001 -10.15 -44.89 -20.77
CA GLU A 1001 -10.61 -45.47 -19.51
C GLU A 1001 -9.60 -46.48 -18.96
N SER A 1002 -9.04 -47.32 -19.83
CA SER A 1002 -7.98 -48.28 -19.49
C SER A 1002 -6.63 -47.61 -19.19
N PHE A 1003 -6.35 -46.46 -19.81
CA PHE A 1003 -5.13 -45.67 -19.58
C PHE A 1003 -5.22 -44.75 -18.35
N ARG A 1004 -6.41 -44.65 -17.75
CA ARG A 1004 -6.70 -43.79 -16.59
C ARG A 1004 -6.14 -42.38 -16.77
N CYS A 1005 -6.56 -41.77 -17.88
CA CYS A 1005 -6.09 -40.47 -18.34
C CYS A 1005 -5.97 -39.42 -17.22
N LEU A 1006 -5.01 -38.50 -17.35
CA LEU A 1006 -5.00 -37.29 -16.51
C LEU A 1006 -6.24 -36.44 -16.80
N ARG A 1007 -6.93 -36.05 -15.73
CA ARG A 1007 -8.28 -35.46 -15.75
C ARG A 1007 -8.34 -34.15 -14.99
N THR A 1008 -7.25 -33.38 -15.02
CA THR A 1008 -7.08 -32.20 -14.17
C THR A 1008 -8.08 -31.09 -14.50
N PHE A 1009 -8.40 -30.86 -15.78
CA PHE A 1009 -9.26 -29.76 -16.22
C PHE A 1009 -10.67 -30.23 -16.61
N GLN A 1010 -11.60 -30.15 -15.66
CA GLN A 1010 -12.99 -30.55 -15.79
C GLN A 1010 -13.91 -29.33 -15.98
N PRO A 1011 -15.01 -29.44 -16.76
CA PRO A 1011 -15.56 -30.66 -17.38
C PRO A 1011 -14.96 -31.06 -18.74
N THR A 1012 -14.01 -30.30 -19.31
CA THR A 1012 -13.44 -30.59 -20.63
C THR A 1012 -12.84 -32.00 -20.75
N MET A 1013 -12.11 -32.44 -19.73
CA MET A 1013 -11.45 -33.75 -19.67
C MET A 1013 -12.28 -34.82 -18.95
N SER A 1014 -13.61 -34.65 -18.85
CA SER A 1014 -14.48 -35.61 -18.15
C SER A 1014 -14.54 -36.94 -18.86
N SER A 1015 -14.26 -38.03 -18.11
CA SER A 1015 -14.44 -39.39 -18.63
C SER A 1015 -15.90 -39.70 -18.91
N ALA A 1016 -16.81 -39.22 -18.06
CA ALA A 1016 -18.24 -39.37 -18.26
C ALA A 1016 -18.70 -38.69 -19.56
N ARG A 1017 -18.20 -37.47 -19.83
CA ARG A 1017 -18.50 -36.73 -21.06
C ARG A 1017 -17.91 -37.42 -22.29
N ALA A 1018 -16.66 -37.87 -22.23
CA ALA A 1018 -16.01 -38.60 -23.32
C ALA A 1018 -16.74 -39.92 -23.64
N ARG A 1019 -17.10 -40.70 -22.61
CA ARG A 1019 -17.91 -41.92 -22.73
C ARG A 1019 -19.27 -41.64 -23.36
N GLN A 1020 -19.93 -40.56 -22.94
CA GLN A 1020 -21.22 -40.17 -23.51
C GLN A 1020 -21.07 -39.80 -25.00
N ALA A 1021 -20.04 -39.02 -25.37
CA ALA A 1021 -19.78 -38.67 -26.76
C ALA A 1021 -19.50 -39.91 -27.63
N ALA A 1022 -18.68 -40.85 -27.14
CA ALA A 1022 -18.39 -42.09 -27.85
C ALA A 1022 -19.63 -42.96 -28.05
N ARG A 1023 -20.47 -43.11 -27.00
CA ARG A 1023 -21.73 -43.87 -27.08
C ARG A 1023 -22.76 -43.25 -28.00
N LEU A 1024 -22.79 -41.92 -28.09
CA LEU A 1024 -23.66 -41.21 -29.03
C LEU A 1024 -23.20 -41.39 -30.48
N ALA A 1025 -21.89 -41.54 -30.70
CA ALA A 1025 -21.33 -41.78 -32.03
C ALA A 1025 -21.53 -43.23 -32.48
N ASP A 1026 -21.11 -44.21 -31.67
CA ASP A 1026 -21.33 -45.63 -31.88
C ASP A 1026 -21.24 -46.41 -30.55
N ARG A 1027 -22.40 -46.75 -29.98
CA ARG A 1027 -22.49 -47.45 -28.70
C ARG A 1027 -21.90 -48.86 -28.74
N THR A 1028 -22.18 -49.61 -29.80
CA THR A 1028 -21.77 -51.02 -29.90
C THR A 1028 -20.25 -51.10 -30.06
N ALA A 1029 -19.68 -50.30 -30.96
CA ALA A 1029 -18.23 -50.24 -31.14
C ALA A 1029 -17.49 -49.80 -29.86
N TYR A 1030 -18.08 -48.88 -29.09
CA TYR A 1030 -17.52 -48.45 -27.81
C TYR A 1030 -17.52 -49.58 -26.77
N GLU A 1031 -18.65 -50.26 -26.58
CA GLU A 1031 -18.79 -51.35 -25.60
C GLU A 1031 -17.89 -52.54 -25.94
N ASP A 1032 -17.78 -52.88 -27.24
CA ASP A 1032 -16.87 -53.93 -27.74
C ASP A 1032 -15.40 -53.56 -27.50
N ALA A 1033 -15.00 -52.32 -27.81
CA ALA A 1033 -13.64 -51.84 -27.57
C ALA A 1033 -13.27 -51.86 -26.08
N VAL A 1034 -14.16 -51.37 -25.19
CA VAL A 1034 -13.94 -51.41 -23.73
C VAL A 1034 -13.77 -52.84 -23.24
N SER A 1035 -14.63 -53.76 -23.68
CA SER A 1035 -14.54 -55.19 -23.32
C SER A 1035 -13.22 -55.81 -23.79
N GLY A 1036 -12.82 -55.54 -25.04
CA GLY A 1036 -11.56 -56.02 -25.61
C GLY A 1036 -10.32 -55.50 -24.89
N TYR A 1037 -10.32 -54.22 -24.49
CA TYR A 1037 -9.20 -53.61 -23.77
C TYR A 1037 -9.11 -54.01 -22.29
N ALA A 1038 -10.23 -54.36 -21.65
CA ALA A 1038 -10.25 -54.80 -20.26
C ALA A 1038 -9.45 -56.11 -20.03
N ALA A 1039 -9.26 -56.91 -21.07
CA ALA A 1039 -8.49 -58.16 -21.02
C ALA A 1039 -6.98 -57.98 -21.26
N LEU A 1040 -6.52 -56.78 -21.60
CA LEU A 1040 -5.12 -56.51 -21.95
C LEU A 1040 -4.28 -56.10 -20.73
N ASP A 1041 -3.02 -56.55 -20.70
CA ASP A 1041 -2.01 -56.01 -19.78
C ASP A 1041 -1.49 -54.65 -20.28
N ARG A 1042 -0.60 -54.00 -19.50
CA ARG A 1042 -0.06 -52.67 -19.85
C ARG A 1042 0.64 -52.62 -21.20
N ASP A 1043 1.38 -53.67 -21.55
CA ASP A 1043 2.06 -53.74 -22.84
C ASP A 1043 1.09 -54.02 -23.99
N GLY A 1044 0.01 -54.74 -23.74
CA GLY A 1044 -1.12 -54.89 -24.65
C GLY A 1044 -1.84 -53.58 -24.91
N LEU A 1045 -2.18 -52.83 -23.85
CA LEU A 1045 -2.80 -51.51 -23.91
C LEU A 1045 -1.92 -50.50 -24.67
N ARG A 1046 -0.62 -50.48 -24.36
CA ARG A 1046 0.38 -49.64 -25.04
C ARG A 1046 0.46 -49.95 -26.53
N ARG A 1047 0.49 -51.23 -26.92
CA ARG A 1047 0.51 -51.64 -28.34
C ARG A 1047 -0.78 -51.23 -29.06
N ALA A 1048 -1.94 -51.45 -28.43
CA ALA A 1048 -3.22 -51.05 -28.99
C ALA A 1048 -3.29 -49.53 -29.26
N ALA A 1049 -2.77 -48.71 -28.35
CA ALA A 1049 -2.68 -47.26 -28.56
C ALA A 1049 -1.72 -46.87 -29.69
N LEU A 1050 -0.54 -47.51 -29.77
CA LEU A 1050 0.43 -47.25 -30.84
C LEU A 1050 -0.14 -47.61 -32.22
N ASP A 1051 -0.88 -48.71 -32.33
CA ASP A 1051 -1.47 -49.16 -33.59
C ASP A 1051 -2.57 -48.20 -34.08
N LEU A 1052 -3.44 -47.73 -33.17
CA LEU A 1052 -4.46 -46.71 -33.51
C LEU A 1052 -3.83 -45.37 -33.91
N LEU A 1053 -2.77 -44.94 -33.22
CA LEU A 1053 -2.06 -43.70 -33.58
C LEU A 1053 -1.40 -43.78 -34.96
N ARG A 1054 -0.84 -44.94 -35.34
CA ARG A 1054 -0.25 -45.16 -36.68
C ARG A 1054 -1.31 -45.20 -37.78
N GLN A 1055 -2.44 -45.85 -37.53
CA GLN A 1055 -3.56 -45.91 -38.49
C GLN A 1055 -4.13 -44.52 -38.79
N ARG A 1056 -4.06 -43.60 -37.83
CA ARG A 1056 -4.53 -42.23 -37.95
C ARG A 1056 -3.65 -41.35 -38.87
N GLU A 1057 -2.35 -41.64 -39.01
CA GLU A 1057 -1.42 -40.88 -39.85
C GLU A 1057 -1.39 -41.36 -41.32
N GLY A 1058 -1.79 -42.61 -41.56
CA GLY A 1058 -1.76 -43.24 -42.89
C GLY A 1058 -3.06 -43.15 -43.70
N GLY A 1059 -4.05 -42.38 -43.24
CA GLY A 1059 -5.41 -42.30 -43.78
C GLY A 1059 -5.82 -40.95 -44.33
#